data_AF-A0A9D8I4H8-F1
#
_entry.id   AF-A0A9D8I4H8-F1
#
_cell.length_a   1.000
_cell.length_b   1.000
_cell.length_c   1.000
_cell.angle_alpha   90.00
_cell.angle_beta   90.00
_cell.angle_gamma   90.00
#
_symmetry.space_group_name_H-M   'P 1'
#
loop_
_entity.id
_entity.type
_entity.pdbx_description
1 polymer ?
#
loop_
_entity_poly.entity_id
_entity_poly.type
_entity_poly.pdbx_seq_one_letter_code
_entity_poly.pdbx_strand_id
1 'polypeptide(L)'
;VDDPGDQTDFNPFVRWTRVIDMAGLASRAGLTRITRIETEIDPSLSVKGTYGSTPAWAVQLRMYNGSQSVTKTAAWLRSAYDLPSESVTVRLLNRDFATSDDFVFIADSVGASVATSGGAGELPTLLRSVFGNTIYDTESNRCTVGSCPPATVDGLTVARNLTGSPDVAIVELGYNDNQSNLGGEIDQVMQALTAKGVRVVGWVTMSERRKTGSTATYAAGNRAIRAAATRWPQLRVLDWDGASWGGAKDRWYSDDVHLTTTGQAEFALWLRDRAIELAGGRPGSPQWVVKVSPGVDLKIPILETAGAPQSGVTGVSMNFTVVDPAGEGYLTVWPCGSTKPDASNLNFRAGQIIANAVMSKVDSTGLICVSSFVAAHVIVDVNSWLTSSAGFTAMTPYRLLDTRHGIGAPKSKVGALDGSAPPLTVRFAGVNGIPASGVSAISLNLTATGTSVDKYGGFVTVYPCDVPLPNVSSLNFENNVNVPNAVIVPMSSNGDVCFHVRGNADLIADVNGWFTAGESFTKVAPQRIADTRSGIGVARARVGALNGGGTPLQVPVLNVAGVPAVGVEAVSINVTATGTRANAYGGYVTVYPCGAAPEASTLNFSNGQTVPNAAIARVSANGTVCIMVYGETDVIVDVNGWFGSARGFGSMTPVRVSDTRNGVGSVPGK
;
A
#
# COMPACT_ATOMS: atom_id res chain seq x y z
N VAL A 1 -3.26 24.21 13.88
CA VAL A 1 -4.72 24.38 13.92
C VAL A 1 -5.21 23.53 15.06
N ASP A 2 -5.55 24.16 16.18
CA ASP A 2 -6.11 23.45 17.34
C ASP A 2 -7.57 23.10 17.02
N ASP A 3 -7.87 21.81 16.89
CA ASP A 3 -9.21 21.27 16.63
C ASP A 3 -9.66 20.47 17.87
N PRO A 4 -10.87 20.68 18.42
CA PRO A 4 -11.41 19.84 19.50
C PRO A 4 -11.37 18.33 19.22
N GLY A 5 -11.40 17.90 17.95
CA GLY A 5 -11.23 16.51 17.53
C GLY A 5 -9.80 15.97 17.69
N ASP A 6 -8.79 16.82 17.95
CA ASP A 6 -7.38 16.46 18.17
C ASP A 6 -7.16 15.61 19.46
N GLN A 7 -8.19 15.51 20.31
CA GLN A 7 -8.19 14.73 21.57
C GLN A 7 -8.77 13.32 21.41
N THR A 8 -9.12 12.88 20.19
CA THR A 8 -9.79 11.58 19.95
C THR A 8 -8.96 10.62 19.10
N ASP A 9 -8.91 9.34 19.49
CA ASP A 9 -8.03 8.31 18.90
C ASP A 9 -8.27 7.97 17.41
N PHE A 10 -9.43 8.35 16.88
CA PHE A 10 -9.87 7.96 15.53
C PHE A 10 -10.07 9.13 14.58
N ASN A 11 -9.63 10.34 14.90
CA ASN A 11 -9.71 11.41 13.92
C ASN A 11 -8.60 11.21 12.88
N PRO A 12 -8.92 10.70 11.66
CA PRO A 12 -7.90 10.37 10.66
C PRO A 12 -7.20 11.62 10.12
N PHE A 13 -7.72 12.81 10.45
CA PHE A 13 -7.18 14.11 10.10
C PHE A 13 -6.26 14.70 11.19
N VAL A 14 -6.10 14.04 12.35
CA VAL A 14 -5.24 14.47 13.47
C VAL A 14 -3.88 13.84 13.31
N ARG A 15 -3.05 14.46 12.47
CA ARG A 15 -1.65 14.07 12.32
C ARG A 15 -0.78 15.30 12.40
N TRP A 16 0.09 15.29 13.41
CA TRP A 16 1.10 16.30 13.63
C TRP A 16 2.46 15.67 13.45
N THR A 17 3.20 16.15 12.47
CA THR A 17 4.51 15.59 12.11
C THR A 17 5.60 16.55 12.57
N ARG A 18 6.69 16.00 13.12
CA ARG A 18 7.94 16.70 13.42
C ARG A 18 9.12 15.84 13.02
N VAL A 19 10.16 16.47 12.50
CA VAL A 19 11.47 15.85 12.35
C VAL A 19 12.30 16.12 13.60
N ILE A 20 12.67 15.05 14.30
CA ILE A 20 13.46 15.13 15.52
C ILE A 20 14.81 14.49 15.26
N ASP A 21 15.89 15.23 15.52
CA ASP A 21 17.23 14.67 15.44
C ASP A 21 17.53 13.76 16.64
N MET A 22 18.26 12.67 16.39
CA MET A 22 18.51 11.64 17.40
C MET A 22 19.33 12.15 18.60
N ALA A 23 20.21 13.13 18.39
CA ALA A 23 21.04 13.69 19.46
C ALA A 23 20.21 14.61 20.37
N GLY A 24 19.34 15.45 19.79
CA GLY A 24 18.36 16.25 20.52
C GLY A 24 17.39 15.41 21.32
N LEU A 25 16.90 14.30 20.74
CA LEU A 25 16.08 13.32 21.47
C LEU A 25 16.84 12.68 22.63
N ALA A 26 18.08 12.24 22.40
CA ALA A 26 18.92 11.68 23.45
C ALA A 26 19.08 12.68 24.61
N SER A 27 19.47 13.91 24.30
CA SER A 27 19.66 14.96 25.30
C SER A 27 18.39 15.25 26.10
N ARG A 28 17.24 15.36 25.45
CA ARG A 28 15.95 15.58 26.14
C ARG A 28 15.54 14.38 26.99
N ALA A 29 15.84 13.16 26.54
CA ALA A 29 15.57 11.94 27.28
C ALA A 29 16.52 11.72 28.47
N GLY A 30 17.57 12.54 28.62
CA GLY A 30 18.60 12.39 29.64
C GLY A 30 19.70 11.38 29.28
N LEU A 31 19.89 11.11 27.99
CA LEU A 31 20.91 10.22 27.44
C LEU A 31 22.00 11.01 26.72
N THR A 32 23.23 10.53 26.73
CA THR A 32 24.32 11.11 25.92
C THR A 32 24.23 10.73 24.45
N ARG A 33 23.65 9.56 24.16
CA ARG A 33 23.33 9.09 22.81
C ARG A 33 22.24 8.03 22.86
N ILE A 34 21.60 7.80 21.72
CA ILE A 34 20.67 6.68 21.53
C ILE A 34 21.32 5.70 20.56
N THR A 35 21.51 4.45 20.99
CA THR A 35 22.05 3.36 20.17
C THR A 35 20.97 2.45 19.59
N ARG A 36 19.79 2.44 20.23
CA ARG A 36 18.65 1.63 19.82
C ARG A 36 17.38 2.26 20.39
N ILE A 37 16.29 2.20 19.62
CA ILE A 37 14.95 2.56 20.08
C ILE A 37 14.07 1.35 19.90
N GLU A 38 13.30 1.02 20.92
CA GLU A 38 12.19 0.07 20.85
C GLU A 38 10.89 0.83 21.14
N THR A 39 9.81 0.35 20.54
CA THR A 39 8.46 0.82 20.83
C THR A 39 7.74 -0.26 21.62
N GLU A 40 7.20 0.10 22.77
CA GLU A 40 6.48 -0.80 23.68
C GLU A 40 5.10 -0.18 23.98
N ILE A 41 4.10 -1.01 24.30
CA ILE A 41 2.84 -0.51 24.85
C ILE A 41 2.94 -0.41 26.36
N ASP A 42 2.42 0.68 26.92
CA ASP A 42 2.38 0.90 28.36
C ASP A 42 1.60 -0.22 29.05
N PRO A 43 2.27 -1.10 29.83
CA PRO A 43 1.62 -2.23 30.47
C PRO A 43 0.73 -1.82 31.64
N SER A 44 0.82 -0.57 32.10
CA SER A 44 0.02 -0.04 33.21
C SER A 44 -1.36 0.48 32.77
N LEU A 45 -1.56 0.66 31.47
CA LEU A 45 -2.82 1.15 30.91
C LEU A 45 -3.73 -0.05 30.63
N SER A 46 -5.01 0.03 31.00
CA SER A 46 -6.00 -0.97 30.60
C SER A 46 -6.23 -0.83 29.10
N VAL A 47 -5.45 -1.55 28.29
CA VAL A 47 -5.38 -1.40 26.83
C VAL A 47 -6.65 -1.91 26.13
N LYS A 48 -7.74 -1.16 26.28
CA LYS A 48 -8.93 -1.22 25.44
C LYS A 48 -9.13 0.17 24.87
N GLY A 49 -8.39 0.50 23.80
CA GLY A 49 -8.79 1.61 22.94
C GLY A 49 -10.21 1.38 22.44
N THR A 50 -10.88 2.43 21.97
CA THR A 50 -12.19 2.30 21.32
C THR A 50 -12.06 1.23 20.21
N TYR A 51 -12.97 0.25 20.19
CA TYR A 51 -12.93 -0.88 19.25
C TYR A 51 -11.68 -1.77 19.31
N GLY A 52 -11.02 -1.92 20.47
CA GLY A 52 -10.03 -2.99 20.68
C GLY A 52 -8.70 -2.85 19.93
N SER A 53 -8.44 -1.72 19.27
CA SER A 53 -7.11 -1.34 18.80
C SER A 53 -6.23 -0.88 19.97
N THR A 54 -4.91 -1.07 19.83
CA THR A 54 -3.95 -0.43 20.72
C THR A 54 -3.97 1.08 20.42
N PRO A 55 -4.38 1.92 21.36
CA PRO A 55 -4.45 3.35 21.10
C PRO A 55 -3.04 3.94 21.04
N ALA A 56 -2.83 4.91 20.14
CA ALA A 56 -1.51 5.49 19.91
C ALA A 56 -0.98 6.32 21.11
N TRP A 57 -1.82 6.69 22.09
CA TRP A 57 -1.36 7.25 23.37
C TRP A 57 -0.75 6.22 24.31
N ALA A 58 -1.06 4.93 24.13
CA ALA A 58 -0.45 3.86 24.92
C ALA A 58 0.96 3.50 24.45
N VAL A 59 1.42 4.10 23.35
CA VAL A 59 2.76 3.90 22.80
C VAL A 59 3.82 4.58 23.66
N GLN A 60 4.89 3.85 23.98
CA GLN A 60 6.07 4.37 24.66
C GLN A 60 7.34 4.06 23.85
N LEU A 61 8.34 4.93 23.97
CA LEU A 61 9.68 4.72 23.40
C LEU A 61 10.66 4.30 24.48
N ARG A 62 11.24 3.12 24.32
CA ARG A 62 12.37 2.67 25.11
C ARG A 62 13.66 2.94 24.36
N MET A 63 14.45 3.87 24.87
CA MET A 63 15.68 4.37 24.24
C MET A 63 16.89 3.85 25.00
N TYR A 64 17.81 3.24 24.27
CA TYR A 64 19.01 2.61 24.82
C TYR A 64 20.25 3.47 24.62
N ASN A 65 21.15 3.45 25.60
CA ASN A 65 22.53 3.90 25.51
C ASN A 65 23.45 2.76 25.94
N GLY A 66 23.82 1.89 24.99
CA GLY A 66 24.48 0.63 25.32
C GLY A 66 23.54 -0.31 26.08
N SER A 67 23.90 -0.70 27.31
CA SER A 67 23.07 -1.56 28.18
C SER A 67 22.03 -0.78 29.01
N GLN A 68 22.17 0.54 29.14
CA GLN A 68 21.22 1.39 29.86
C GLN A 68 20.02 1.72 28.96
N SER A 69 18.83 1.85 29.54
CA SER A 69 17.64 2.31 28.81
C SER A 69 16.79 3.26 29.62
N VAL A 70 16.15 4.21 28.96
CA VAL A 70 15.06 5.04 29.52
C VAL A 70 13.80 4.85 28.68
N THR A 71 12.65 4.76 29.34
CA THR A 71 11.35 4.65 28.67
C THR A 71 10.61 5.97 28.80
N LYS A 72 10.06 6.48 27.69
CA LYS A 72 9.29 7.72 27.62
C LYS A 72 7.93 7.48 26.99
N THR A 73 6.89 8.00 27.61
CA THR A 73 5.51 7.82 27.17
C THR A 73 5.14 8.75 26.01
N ALA A 74 4.02 8.48 25.34
CA ALA A 74 3.41 9.42 24.39
C ALA A 74 3.18 10.81 24.99
N ALA A 75 2.68 10.87 26.23
CA ALA A 75 2.49 12.12 26.96
C ALA A 75 3.82 12.88 27.20
N TRP A 76 4.92 12.17 27.46
CA TRP A 76 6.23 12.80 27.56
C TRP A 76 6.68 13.39 26.21
N LEU A 77 6.52 12.63 25.12
CA LEU A 77 6.88 13.11 23.78
C LEU A 77 6.09 14.37 23.42
N ARG A 78 4.79 14.35 23.70
CA ARG A 78 3.91 15.52 23.57
C ARG A 78 4.49 16.73 24.30
N SER A 79 4.75 16.62 25.59
CA SER A 79 5.25 17.74 26.38
C SER A 79 6.66 18.18 25.96
N ALA A 80 7.52 17.24 25.54
CA ALA A 80 8.91 17.52 25.17
C ALA A 80 9.04 18.25 23.82
N TYR A 81 8.04 18.13 22.94
CA TYR A 81 8.04 18.67 21.57
C TYR A 81 6.80 19.51 21.23
N ASP A 82 6.03 19.88 22.25
CA ASP A 82 4.80 20.68 22.12
C ASP A 82 3.83 20.11 21.05
N LEU A 83 3.59 18.80 21.12
CA LEU A 83 2.69 18.12 20.19
C LEU A 83 1.25 18.21 20.71
N PRO A 84 0.29 18.69 19.91
CA PRO A 84 -1.08 18.90 20.36
C PRO A 84 -1.93 17.61 20.47
N SER A 85 -1.42 16.46 20.00
CA SER A 85 -2.09 15.16 20.15
C SER A 85 -1.49 14.32 21.29
N GLU A 86 -2.35 13.64 22.06
CA GLU A 86 -1.94 12.65 23.07
C GLU A 86 -1.47 11.33 22.45
N SER A 87 -1.85 11.10 21.19
CA SER A 87 -1.51 9.92 20.40
C SER A 87 -0.29 10.23 19.54
N VAL A 88 0.79 9.44 19.68
CA VAL A 88 2.03 9.65 18.92
C VAL A 88 2.42 8.42 18.13
N THR A 89 3.01 8.68 16.98
CA THR A 89 3.57 7.66 16.11
C THR A 89 4.99 8.05 15.74
N VAL A 90 5.88 7.07 15.64
CA VAL A 90 7.32 7.33 15.47
C VAL A 90 7.86 6.52 14.32
N ARG A 91 8.58 7.20 13.42
CA ARG A 91 9.23 6.61 12.26
C ARG A 91 10.73 6.83 12.40
N LEU A 92 11.51 5.80 12.18
CA LEU A 92 12.96 5.94 12.13
C LEU A 92 13.39 6.25 10.71
N LEU A 93 14.15 7.33 10.55
CA LEU A 93 14.75 7.71 9.27
C LEU A 93 16.21 7.32 9.29
N ASN A 94 16.53 6.23 8.60
CA ASN A 94 17.91 5.82 8.40
C ASN A 94 18.59 6.70 7.34
N ARG A 95 19.88 6.96 7.56
CA ARG A 95 20.74 7.70 6.64
C ARG A 95 21.59 6.72 5.84
N ASP A 96 20.97 6.14 4.83
CA ASP A 96 21.56 5.04 4.06
C ASP A 96 22.14 5.50 2.71
N PHE A 97 22.15 6.82 2.47
CA PHE A 97 22.70 7.44 1.26
C PHE A 97 23.58 8.63 1.63
N ALA A 98 24.75 8.70 1.01
CA ALA A 98 25.65 9.84 1.04
C ALA A 98 26.34 9.96 -0.33
N THR A 99 26.67 11.19 -0.71
CA THR A 99 27.36 11.54 -1.95
C THR A 99 28.42 12.61 -1.69
N SER A 100 29.40 12.71 -2.58
CA SER A 100 30.35 13.82 -2.60
C SER A 100 29.81 15.06 -3.30
N ASP A 101 28.61 15.01 -3.89
CA ASP A 101 27.97 16.18 -4.51
C ASP A 101 27.79 17.31 -3.49
N ASP A 102 27.97 18.54 -3.96
CA ASP A 102 27.64 19.75 -3.22
C ASP A 102 26.21 20.22 -3.54
N PHE A 103 25.47 20.64 -2.51
CA PHE A 103 24.05 20.98 -2.60
C PHE A 103 23.77 22.44 -2.25
N VAL A 104 22.88 23.08 -3.01
CA VAL A 104 22.35 24.41 -2.72
C VAL A 104 20.83 24.45 -2.72
N PHE A 105 20.25 25.16 -1.75
CA PHE A 105 18.82 25.46 -1.67
C PHE A 105 18.59 26.97 -1.70
N ILE A 106 17.88 27.46 -2.72
CA ILE A 106 17.50 28.87 -2.86
C ILE A 106 15.99 28.97 -2.71
N ALA A 107 15.49 29.71 -1.72
CA ALA A 107 14.06 29.66 -1.41
C ALA A 107 13.42 30.97 -0.90
N ASP A 108 12.08 31.01 -0.94
CA ASP A 108 11.25 32.08 -0.37
C ASP A 108 10.74 31.77 1.06
N SER A 109 9.61 32.35 1.50
CA SER A 109 9.01 32.09 2.83
C SER A 109 8.64 30.64 3.05
N VAL A 110 8.25 29.90 2.01
CA VAL A 110 7.86 28.50 2.14
C VAL A 110 9.10 27.65 2.44
N GLY A 111 10.19 27.81 1.72
CA GLY A 111 11.46 27.15 2.02
C GLY A 111 12.15 27.66 3.28
N ALA A 112 12.04 28.96 3.59
CA ALA A 112 12.55 29.53 4.85
C ALA A 112 11.90 28.89 6.08
N SER A 113 10.67 28.39 5.95
CA SER A 113 9.97 27.68 7.02
C SER A 113 10.58 26.31 7.38
N VAL A 114 11.36 25.71 6.47
CA VAL A 114 11.99 24.38 6.67
C VAL A 114 13.52 24.41 6.73
N ALA A 115 14.14 25.50 6.30
CA ALA A 115 15.58 25.74 6.35
C ALA A 115 15.88 27.22 6.55
N THR A 116 16.66 27.56 7.57
CA THR A 116 17.23 28.90 7.73
C THR A 116 18.53 29.02 6.93
N SER A 117 18.92 30.25 6.57
CA SER A 117 20.21 30.51 5.92
C SER A 117 21.43 30.17 6.78
N GLY A 118 21.24 29.94 8.09
CA GLY A 118 22.26 29.40 8.99
C GLY A 118 22.37 27.86 8.97
N GLY A 119 21.62 27.16 8.13
CA GLY A 119 21.61 25.70 8.06
C GLY A 119 20.90 25.02 9.23
N ALA A 120 19.90 25.68 9.83
CA ALA A 120 19.04 25.10 10.86
C ALA A 120 17.63 24.84 10.31
N GLY A 121 16.91 23.88 10.89
CA GLY A 121 15.56 23.50 10.44
C GLY A 121 15.44 22.00 10.16
N GLU A 122 14.26 21.57 9.73
CA GLU A 122 13.97 20.16 9.46
C GLU A 122 14.70 19.66 8.22
N LEU A 123 14.75 20.44 7.13
CA LEU A 123 15.46 20.05 5.91
C LEU A 123 16.98 19.90 6.14
N PRO A 124 17.70 20.89 6.75
CA PRO A 124 19.11 20.71 7.08
C PRO A 124 19.38 19.54 8.04
N THR A 125 18.44 19.24 8.94
CA THR A 125 18.54 18.07 9.83
C THR A 125 18.45 16.75 9.06
N LEU A 126 17.57 16.68 8.06
CA LEU A 126 17.39 15.51 7.19
C LEU A 126 18.56 15.30 6.21
N LEU A 127 19.14 16.39 5.70
CA LEU A 127 20.24 16.36 4.73
C LEU A 127 21.64 16.36 5.36
N ARG A 128 21.74 16.44 6.68
CA ARG A 128 23.03 16.40 7.39
C ARG A 128 23.81 15.14 7.00
N SER A 129 25.01 15.34 6.45
CA SER A 129 25.91 14.29 5.97
C SER A 129 25.41 13.47 4.77
N VAL A 130 24.38 13.95 4.06
CA VAL A 130 23.96 13.38 2.77
C VAL A 130 24.85 13.90 1.64
N PHE A 131 25.15 15.20 1.67
CA PHE A 131 25.99 15.91 0.68
C PHE A 131 27.34 16.29 1.26
N GLY A 132 28.33 16.53 0.41
CA GLY A 132 29.66 16.98 0.79
C GLY A 132 29.61 18.32 1.52
N ASN A 133 29.08 19.34 0.83
CA ASN A 133 28.73 20.63 1.39
C ASN A 133 27.26 20.98 1.12
N THR A 134 26.66 21.77 2.01
CA THR A 134 25.29 22.27 1.83
C THR A 134 25.25 23.78 2.03
N ILE A 135 24.59 24.49 1.13
CA ILE A 135 24.30 25.92 1.20
C ILE A 135 22.78 26.10 1.26
N TYR A 136 22.30 26.82 2.27
CA TYR A 136 20.90 27.21 2.37
C TYR A 136 20.84 28.72 2.28
N ASP A 137 20.12 29.25 1.30
CA ASP A 137 19.93 30.69 1.11
C ASP A 137 18.43 30.95 0.95
N THR A 138 17.78 31.20 2.09
CA THR A 138 16.33 31.31 2.22
C THR A 138 15.95 32.68 2.75
N GLU A 139 14.89 33.28 2.20
CA GLU A 139 14.44 34.62 2.61
C GLU A 139 12.95 34.81 2.33
N SER A 140 12.22 35.41 3.27
CA SER A 140 10.75 35.32 3.30
C SER A 140 10.06 35.94 2.09
N ASN A 141 10.52 37.10 1.63
CA ASN A 141 9.86 37.85 0.55
C ASN A 141 10.59 37.71 -0.79
N ARG A 142 11.39 36.65 -0.95
CA ARG A 142 12.22 36.50 -2.15
C ARG A 142 11.36 36.23 -3.37
N CYS A 143 11.55 37.05 -4.38
CA CYS A 143 11.09 36.85 -5.75
C CYS A 143 12.22 36.23 -6.59
N THR A 144 11.87 35.70 -7.76
CA THR A 144 12.79 34.99 -8.65
C THR A 144 13.80 35.96 -9.27
N VAL A 145 13.33 37.10 -9.81
CA VAL A 145 14.17 38.16 -10.40
C VAL A 145 13.62 39.56 -10.07
N GLY A 146 14.51 40.51 -9.77
CA GLY A 146 14.21 41.93 -9.72
C GLY A 146 14.10 42.50 -8.30
N SER A 147 13.19 43.45 -8.12
CA SER A 147 13.01 44.15 -6.85
C SER A 147 11.94 43.48 -6.00
N CYS A 148 12.36 42.61 -5.09
CA CYS A 148 11.46 41.85 -4.22
C CYS A 148 11.06 42.69 -2.99
N PRO A 149 9.79 43.11 -2.83
CA PRO A 149 9.39 43.95 -1.70
C PRO A 149 9.24 43.14 -0.41
N PRO A 150 9.77 43.62 0.74
CA PRO A 150 10.62 44.80 0.91
C PRO A 150 12.06 44.51 0.47
N ALA A 151 12.68 45.41 -0.31
CA ALA A 151 14.08 45.42 -0.83
C ALA A 151 14.95 44.17 -0.53
N THR A 152 14.48 43.00 -0.93
CA THR A 152 15.04 41.69 -0.64
C THR A 152 15.89 41.26 -1.83
N VAL A 153 17.02 40.60 -1.56
CA VAL A 153 17.88 40.04 -2.60
C VAL A 153 17.10 38.94 -3.35
N ASP A 154 17.02 39.05 -4.68
CA ASP A 154 16.32 38.12 -5.55
C ASP A 154 17.07 36.79 -5.75
N GLY A 155 16.36 35.77 -6.23
CA GLY A 155 16.93 34.45 -6.49
C GLY A 155 18.07 34.47 -7.52
N LEU A 156 17.99 35.33 -8.54
CA LEU A 156 19.03 35.47 -9.55
C LEU A 156 20.34 36.03 -8.99
N THR A 157 20.28 37.06 -8.14
CA THR A 157 21.49 37.61 -7.51
C THR A 157 22.14 36.57 -6.62
N VAL A 158 21.36 35.78 -5.87
CA VAL A 158 21.88 34.67 -5.08
C VAL A 158 22.55 33.62 -5.97
N ALA A 159 21.87 33.16 -7.03
CA ALA A 159 22.45 32.18 -7.97
C ALA A 159 23.77 32.65 -8.59
N ARG A 160 23.88 33.94 -8.95
CA ARG A 160 25.13 34.53 -9.48
C ARG A 160 26.24 34.61 -8.43
N ASN A 161 25.88 34.85 -7.18
CA ASN A 161 26.82 35.06 -6.08
C ASN A 161 27.17 33.78 -5.30
N LEU A 162 26.62 32.62 -5.69
CA LEU A 162 27.01 31.34 -5.10
C LEU A 162 28.54 31.16 -5.16
N THR A 163 29.10 30.78 -4.02
CA THR A 163 30.50 30.41 -3.86
C THR A 163 30.69 28.92 -4.19
N GLY A 164 31.83 28.57 -4.77
CA GLY A 164 32.09 27.21 -5.24
C GLY A 164 31.33 26.84 -6.52
N SER A 165 31.23 25.54 -6.76
CA SER A 165 30.56 24.94 -7.93
C SER A 165 29.64 23.81 -7.47
N PRO A 166 28.49 24.14 -6.85
CA PRO A 166 27.55 23.12 -6.38
C PRO A 166 27.07 22.24 -7.53
N ASP A 167 26.91 20.93 -7.27
CA ASP A 167 26.49 19.95 -8.27
C ASP A 167 24.97 19.88 -8.41
N VAL A 168 24.26 20.04 -7.28
CA VAL A 168 22.81 19.89 -7.16
C VAL A 168 22.21 21.17 -6.60
N ALA A 169 21.20 21.73 -7.29
CA ALA A 169 20.43 22.85 -6.78
C ALA A 169 18.96 22.48 -6.63
N ILE A 170 18.32 22.96 -5.57
CA ILE A 170 16.86 23.07 -5.50
C ILE A 170 16.49 24.55 -5.40
N VAL A 171 15.56 24.97 -6.26
CA VAL A 171 14.99 26.32 -6.28
C VAL A 171 13.51 26.21 -5.91
N GLU A 172 13.15 26.88 -4.82
CA GLU A 172 11.78 27.00 -4.32
C GLU A 172 11.40 28.48 -4.37
N LEU A 173 11.03 28.95 -5.56
CA LEU A 173 10.69 30.35 -5.81
C LEU A 173 9.50 30.41 -6.77
N GLY A 174 8.69 31.46 -6.60
CA GLY A 174 7.57 31.77 -7.49
C GLY A 174 6.39 32.41 -6.77
N TYR A 175 6.22 32.20 -5.45
CA TYR A 175 5.05 32.69 -4.73
C TYR A 175 4.97 34.22 -4.69
N ASN A 176 6.12 34.89 -4.74
CA ASN A 176 6.28 36.35 -4.69
C ASN A 176 6.42 37.00 -6.07
N ASP A 177 6.20 36.24 -7.16
CA ASP A 177 6.46 36.70 -8.53
C ASP A 177 5.18 37.04 -9.30
N ASN A 178 5.33 37.88 -10.32
CA ASN A 178 4.29 38.02 -11.34
C ASN A 178 4.28 36.75 -12.20
N GLN A 179 3.22 35.96 -12.07
CA GLN A 179 3.09 34.65 -12.71
C GLN A 179 3.14 34.69 -14.25
N SER A 180 2.92 35.85 -14.87
CA SER A 180 3.04 36.03 -16.32
C SER A 180 4.50 36.20 -16.78
N ASN A 181 5.38 36.67 -15.90
CA ASN A 181 6.79 36.93 -16.22
C ASN A 181 7.72 35.76 -15.85
N LEU A 182 7.26 34.89 -14.93
CA LEU A 182 8.09 33.85 -14.31
C LEU A 182 8.84 32.95 -15.31
N GLY A 183 8.28 32.72 -16.50
CA GLY A 183 8.94 31.92 -17.54
C GLY A 183 10.31 32.45 -17.95
N GLY A 184 10.45 33.77 -18.15
CA GLY A 184 11.73 34.40 -18.50
C GLY A 184 12.66 34.58 -17.30
N GLU A 185 12.10 34.64 -16.10
CA GLU A 185 12.84 34.75 -14.84
C GLU A 185 13.51 33.42 -14.48
N ILE A 186 12.80 32.30 -14.67
CA ILE A 186 13.35 30.94 -14.57
C ILE A 186 14.56 30.77 -15.49
N ASP A 187 14.44 31.21 -16.75
CA ASP A 187 15.53 31.05 -17.73
C ASP A 187 16.80 31.83 -17.31
N GLN A 188 16.67 32.99 -16.66
CA GLN A 188 17.81 33.74 -16.13
C GLN A 188 18.50 33.04 -14.96
N VAL A 189 17.72 32.47 -14.03
CA VAL A 189 18.26 31.71 -12.89
C VAL A 189 18.94 30.43 -13.38
N MET A 190 18.32 29.71 -14.34
CA MET A 190 18.92 28.52 -14.94
C MET A 190 20.24 28.83 -15.66
N GLN A 191 20.33 29.95 -16.38
CA GLN A 191 21.60 30.41 -16.97
C GLN A 191 22.66 30.64 -15.89
N ALA A 192 22.31 31.29 -14.78
CA ALA A 192 23.26 31.55 -13.69
C ALA A 192 23.74 30.25 -13.01
N LEU A 193 22.83 29.33 -12.69
CA LEU A 193 23.16 28.06 -12.03
C LEU A 193 23.99 27.15 -12.94
N THR A 194 23.64 27.02 -14.21
CA THR A 194 24.41 26.20 -15.16
C THR A 194 25.80 26.77 -15.43
N ALA A 195 25.94 28.11 -15.47
CA ALA A 195 27.25 28.76 -15.56
C ALA A 195 28.15 28.51 -14.34
N LYS A 196 27.58 28.17 -13.18
CA LYS A 196 28.31 27.78 -11.96
C LYS A 196 28.70 26.30 -11.93
N GLY A 197 28.28 25.52 -12.93
CA GLY A 197 28.56 24.08 -13.03
C GLY A 197 27.49 23.19 -12.41
N VAL A 198 26.33 23.73 -12.00
CA VAL A 198 25.23 22.93 -11.45
C VAL A 198 24.76 21.91 -12.49
N ARG A 199 24.95 20.63 -12.17
CA ARG A 199 24.64 19.50 -13.05
C ARG A 199 23.15 19.25 -13.15
N VAL A 200 22.41 19.46 -12.05
CA VAL A 200 20.97 19.24 -12.00
C VAL A 200 20.28 20.27 -11.10
N VAL A 201 19.16 20.81 -11.57
CA VAL A 201 18.34 21.79 -10.86
C VAL A 201 16.93 21.23 -10.68
N GLY A 202 16.52 21.04 -9.43
CA GLY A 202 15.11 20.79 -9.09
C GLY A 202 14.37 22.12 -8.91
N TRP A 203 13.30 22.36 -9.67
CA TRP A 203 12.45 23.53 -9.46
C TRP A 203 11.10 23.12 -8.87
N VAL A 204 10.78 23.65 -7.69
CA VAL A 204 9.57 23.31 -6.94
C VAL A 204 8.37 24.07 -7.51
N THR A 205 7.28 23.37 -7.82
CA THR A 205 6.00 24.00 -8.20
C THR A 205 5.29 24.60 -6.98
N MET A 206 4.56 25.69 -7.16
CA MET A 206 3.74 26.31 -6.11
C MET A 206 2.40 25.58 -5.94
N SER A 207 1.87 25.51 -4.72
CA SER A 207 0.53 24.96 -4.48
C SER A 207 -0.55 25.87 -5.07
N GLU A 208 -1.43 25.31 -5.91
CA GLU A 208 -2.51 26.04 -6.59
C GLU A 208 -3.76 26.26 -5.72
N ARG A 209 -3.64 26.08 -4.39
CA ARG A 209 -4.75 26.18 -3.43
C ARG A 209 -5.30 27.59 -3.32
N ARG A 210 -4.41 28.59 -3.37
CA ARG A 210 -4.80 30.00 -3.37
C ARG A 210 -5.52 30.34 -4.66
N LYS A 211 -6.70 30.96 -4.51
CA LYS A 211 -7.53 31.38 -5.65
C LYS A 211 -7.78 32.88 -5.65
N THR A 212 -7.88 33.43 -6.85
CA THR A 212 -8.46 34.76 -7.09
C THR A 212 -9.72 34.56 -7.93
N GLY A 213 -10.89 34.66 -7.28
CA GLY A 213 -12.15 34.18 -7.87
C GLY A 213 -12.14 32.66 -8.03
N SER A 214 -12.44 32.15 -9.22
CA SER A 214 -12.39 30.71 -9.55
C SER A 214 -11.03 30.24 -10.09
N THR A 215 -10.07 31.16 -10.26
CA THR A 215 -8.77 30.85 -10.89
C THR A 215 -7.70 30.63 -9.83
N ALA A 216 -6.96 29.53 -9.94
CA ALA A 216 -5.79 29.28 -9.11
C ALA A 216 -4.70 30.31 -9.40
N THR A 217 -4.25 31.00 -8.35
CA THR A 217 -3.34 32.15 -8.45
C THR A 217 -2.01 31.78 -9.13
N TYR A 218 -1.48 30.59 -8.85
CA TYR A 218 -0.14 30.17 -9.28
C TYR A 218 -0.11 29.25 -10.51
N ALA A 219 -1.27 28.96 -11.12
CA ALA A 219 -1.37 28.03 -12.24
C ALA A 219 -0.55 28.46 -13.47
N ALA A 220 -0.43 29.77 -13.72
CA ALA A 220 0.39 30.28 -14.81
C ALA A 220 1.90 30.06 -14.55
N GLY A 221 2.38 30.31 -13.33
CA GLY A 221 3.76 30.05 -12.96
C GLY A 221 4.13 28.57 -13.00
N ASN A 222 3.26 27.68 -12.51
CA ASN A 222 3.47 26.24 -12.60
C ASN A 222 3.53 25.73 -14.05
N ARG A 223 2.73 26.29 -14.97
CA ARG A 223 2.87 26.01 -16.40
C ARG A 223 4.23 26.49 -16.94
N ALA A 224 4.72 27.65 -16.48
CA ALA A 224 6.03 28.16 -16.85
C ALA A 224 7.17 27.25 -16.38
N ILE A 225 7.12 26.75 -15.14
CA ILE A 225 8.08 25.77 -14.58
C ILE A 225 8.09 24.49 -15.42
N ARG A 226 6.91 23.91 -15.70
CA ARG A 226 6.79 22.70 -16.51
C ARG A 226 7.30 22.90 -17.94
N ALA A 227 7.07 24.08 -18.53
CA ALA A 227 7.61 24.44 -19.83
C ALA A 227 9.13 24.66 -19.81
N ALA A 228 9.71 25.12 -18.70
CA ALA A 228 11.16 25.30 -18.59
C ALA A 228 11.92 23.96 -18.65
N ALA A 229 11.33 22.89 -18.11
CA ALA A 229 11.92 21.54 -18.16
C ALA A 229 12.11 21.00 -19.59
N THR A 230 11.34 21.49 -20.57
CA THR A 230 11.53 21.09 -21.98
C THR A 230 12.63 21.91 -22.67
N ARG A 231 12.98 23.07 -22.11
CA ARG A 231 14.05 23.95 -22.62
C ARG A 231 15.41 23.69 -21.97
N TRP A 232 15.40 23.22 -20.72
CA TRP A 232 16.60 23.01 -19.91
C TRP A 232 16.80 21.54 -19.55
N PRO A 233 17.76 20.83 -20.17
CA PRO A 233 18.00 19.41 -19.88
C PRO A 233 18.48 19.13 -18.45
N GLN A 234 19.01 20.14 -17.74
CA GLN A 234 19.40 20.08 -16.34
C GLN A 234 18.21 20.26 -15.37
N LEU A 235 17.08 20.81 -15.83
CA LEU A 235 15.93 21.10 -14.96
C LEU A 235 15.06 19.86 -14.74
N ARG A 236 14.66 19.62 -13.50
CA ARG A 236 13.65 18.64 -13.10
C ARG A 236 12.53 19.37 -12.37
N VAL A 237 11.29 19.12 -12.77
CA VAL A 237 10.12 19.66 -12.06
C VAL A 237 9.93 18.84 -10.79
N LEU A 238 9.94 19.51 -9.64
CA LEU A 238 9.59 18.93 -8.36
C LEU A 238 8.14 19.34 -8.05
N ASP A 239 7.19 18.42 -8.29
CA ASP A 239 5.74 18.70 -8.29
C ASP A 239 5.13 18.72 -6.88
N TRP A 240 5.47 19.75 -6.09
CA TRP A 240 4.88 19.98 -4.77
C TRP A 240 3.38 20.31 -4.82
N ASP A 241 2.89 20.89 -5.92
CA ASP A 241 1.47 21.17 -6.13
C ASP A 241 0.66 19.87 -6.05
N GLY A 242 1.01 18.87 -6.85
CA GLY A 242 0.40 17.54 -6.81
C GLY A 242 0.64 16.83 -5.47
N ALA A 243 1.84 16.97 -4.88
CA ALA A 243 2.18 16.31 -3.62
C ALA A 243 1.40 16.88 -2.42
N SER A 244 1.01 18.15 -2.45
CA SER A 244 0.38 18.88 -1.35
C SER A 244 -1.15 19.02 -1.46
N TRP A 245 -1.76 18.35 -2.45
CA TRP A 245 -3.20 18.45 -2.70
C TRP A 245 -4.04 17.33 -2.04
N GLY A 246 -5.21 17.72 -1.53
CA GLY A 246 -6.33 16.84 -1.19
C GLY A 246 -6.38 16.32 0.25
N GLY A 247 -7.60 16.18 0.77
CA GLY A 247 -7.91 15.50 2.03
C GLY A 247 -7.17 16.10 3.23
N ALA A 248 -6.49 15.27 4.00
CA ALA A 248 -5.76 15.69 5.21
C ALA A 248 -4.63 16.70 4.92
N LYS A 249 -4.15 16.82 3.66
CA LYS A 249 -3.06 17.73 3.30
C LYS A 249 -3.44 19.20 3.34
N ASP A 250 -4.74 19.53 3.33
CA ASP A 250 -5.19 20.91 3.52
C ASP A 250 -4.75 21.47 4.88
N ARG A 251 -4.54 20.61 5.89
CA ARG A 251 -4.00 21.00 7.20
C ARG A 251 -2.49 21.28 7.21
N TRP A 252 -1.79 20.99 6.12
CA TRP A 252 -0.38 21.35 5.98
C TRP A 252 -0.18 22.85 5.83
N TYR A 253 -1.27 23.59 5.64
CA TYR A 253 -1.30 24.99 5.28
C TYR A 253 -1.99 25.80 6.37
N SER A 254 -1.32 26.85 6.88
CA SER A 254 -1.92 27.79 7.84
C SER A 254 -2.77 28.84 7.14
N ASP A 255 -2.41 29.13 5.89
CA ASP A 255 -3.19 29.87 4.91
C ASP A 255 -2.97 29.19 3.54
N ASP A 256 -3.55 29.70 2.46
CA ASP A 256 -3.43 29.06 1.14
C ASP A 256 -2.00 29.05 0.52
N VAL A 257 -0.96 29.46 1.26
CA VAL A 257 0.46 29.52 0.85
C VAL A 257 1.39 28.93 1.91
N HIS A 258 1.34 29.42 3.15
CA HIS A 258 2.30 29.12 4.20
C HIS A 258 1.98 27.83 4.94
N LEU A 259 3.04 27.13 5.35
CA LEU A 259 2.94 25.82 5.95
C LEU A 259 2.71 25.89 7.46
N THR A 260 1.80 25.06 7.97
CA THR A 260 1.77 24.69 9.39
C THR A 260 3.02 23.88 9.73
N THR A 261 3.31 23.67 11.00
CA THR A 261 4.47 22.85 11.38
C THR A 261 4.38 21.40 10.91
N THR A 262 3.17 20.86 10.70
CA THR A 262 3.02 19.56 10.00
C THR A 262 3.41 19.69 8.54
N GLY A 263 2.95 20.74 7.86
CA GLY A 263 3.31 20.99 6.47
C GLY A 263 4.80 21.20 6.28
N GLN A 264 5.48 21.87 7.22
CA GLN A 264 6.93 22.03 7.24
C GLN A 264 7.63 20.67 7.25
N ALA A 265 7.22 19.76 8.14
CA ALA A 265 7.83 18.43 8.24
C ALA A 265 7.60 17.59 6.98
N GLU A 266 6.38 17.59 6.46
CA GLU A 266 6.05 16.85 5.24
C GLU A 266 6.75 17.43 4.00
N PHE A 267 6.88 18.76 3.92
CA PHE A 267 7.64 19.42 2.86
C PHE A 267 9.13 19.14 2.96
N ALA A 268 9.70 19.17 4.16
CA ALA A 268 11.11 18.85 4.39
C ALA A 268 11.43 17.38 4.06
N LEU A 269 10.57 16.44 4.43
CA LEU A 269 10.70 15.02 4.07
C LEU A 269 10.63 14.81 2.56
N TRP A 270 9.65 15.45 1.91
CA TRP A 270 9.52 15.40 0.46
C TRP A 270 10.75 16.02 -0.24
N LEU A 271 11.21 17.19 0.19
CA LEU A 271 12.41 17.84 -0.36
C LEU A 271 13.68 17.00 -0.16
N ARG A 272 13.84 16.35 1.00
CA ARG A 272 14.95 15.42 1.25
C ARG A 272 14.97 14.31 0.20
N ASP A 273 13.83 13.67 -0.04
CA ASP A 273 13.73 12.58 -1.00
C ASP A 273 14.04 13.07 -2.42
N ARG A 274 13.52 14.23 -2.81
CA ARG A 274 13.85 14.88 -4.10
C ARG A 274 15.35 15.19 -4.22
N ALA A 275 15.97 15.74 -3.18
CA ALA A 275 17.41 16.04 -3.19
C ALA A 275 18.26 14.77 -3.39
N ILE A 276 17.92 13.68 -2.68
CA ILE A 276 18.59 12.38 -2.82
C ILE A 276 18.42 11.83 -4.25
N GLU A 277 17.22 11.91 -4.81
CA GLU A 277 16.95 11.45 -6.19
C GLU A 277 17.74 12.25 -7.24
N LEU A 278 17.85 13.57 -7.08
CA LEU A 278 18.65 14.43 -7.97
C LEU A 278 20.15 14.08 -7.92
N ALA A 279 20.63 13.65 -6.76
CA ALA A 279 21.99 13.13 -6.56
C ALA A 279 22.20 11.70 -7.09
N GLY A 280 21.19 11.09 -7.71
CA GLY A 280 21.26 9.71 -8.21
C GLY A 280 21.06 8.65 -7.12
N GLY A 281 20.70 9.06 -5.91
CA GLY A 281 20.35 8.18 -4.81
C GLY A 281 18.94 7.64 -4.87
N ARG A 282 18.64 6.71 -3.96
CA ARG A 282 17.31 6.14 -3.75
C ARG A 282 16.95 6.39 -2.29
N PRO A 283 15.99 7.28 -1.98
CA PRO A 283 15.65 7.58 -0.60
C PRO A 283 15.10 6.33 0.09
N GLY A 284 15.69 5.96 1.23
CA GLY A 284 15.11 4.95 2.10
C GLY A 284 13.80 5.48 2.69
N SER A 285 12.73 4.67 2.62
CA SER A 285 11.45 5.02 3.23
C SER A 285 11.59 5.11 4.76
N PRO A 286 10.91 6.07 5.43
CA PRO A 286 10.83 6.09 6.88
C PRO A 286 10.35 4.72 7.37
N GLN A 287 11.16 4.03 8.17
CA GLN A 287 10.85 2.70 8.66
C GLN A 287 9.99 2.84 9.90
N TRP A 288 8.79 2.26 9.86
CA TRP A 288 8.13 1.88 11.09
C TRP A 288 8.84 0.66 11.65
N VAL A 289 9.20 0.72 12.92
CA VAL A 289 10.00 -0.34 13.53
C VAL A 289 9.12 -1.50 14.02
N VAL A 290 7.79 -1.33 14.02
CA VAL A 290 6.85 -2.33 14.54
C VAL A 290 6.35 -3.24 13.42
N LYS A 291 7.00 -4.39 13.29
CA LYS A 291 6.52 -5.52 12.48
C LYS A 291 5.51 -6.36 13.25
N VAL A 292 4.52 -6.89 12.56
CA VAL A 292 3.67 -7.97 13.11
C VAL A 292 4.58 -9.16 13.40
N SER A 293 4.65 -9.59 14.65
CA SER A 293 5.61 -10.59 15.13
C SER A 293 4.91 -11.65 15.98
N PRO A 294 5.54 -12.81 16.24
CA PRO A 294 4.93 -13.84 17.08
C PRO A 294 4.45 -13.32 18.45
N GLY A 295 3.18 -13.58 18.74
CA GLY A 295 2.50 -13.12 19.95
C GLY A 295 2.14 -11.63 19.98
N VAL A 296 2.32 -10.91 18.86
CA VAL A 296 1.89 -9.52 18.63
C VAL A 296 0.88 -9.54 17.50
N ASP A 297 -0.40 -9.59 17.82
CA ASP A 297 -1.44 -9.62 16.79
C ASP A 297 -1.80 -8.19 16.36
N LEU A 298 -1.91 -7.98 15.05
CA LEU A 298 -2.46 -6.78 14.46
C LEU A 298 -3.99 -6.88 14.49
N LYS A 299 -4.65 -5.86 15.06
CA LYS A 299 -6.13 -5.80 15.17
C LYS A 299 -6.67 -4.72 14.26
N ILE A 300 -7.50 -5.09 13.30
CA ILE A 300 -7.97 -4.23 12.21
C ILE A 300 -9.45 -3.92 12.41
N PRO A 301 -9.83 -2.64 12.64
CA PRO A 301 -11.22 -2.23 12.61
C PRO A 301 -11.73 -2.24 11.17
N ILE A 302 -12.90 -2.85 10.98
CA ILE A 302 -13.56 -2.93 9.67
C ILE A 302 -14.76 -2.00 9.62
N LEU A 303 -15.56 -1.94 10.69
CA LEU A 303 -16.70 -1.03 10.76
C LEU A 303 -16.24 0.42 10.60
N GLU A 304 -17.04 1.23 9.90
CA GLU A 304 -16.77 2.64 9.60
C GLU A 304 -15.49 2.90 8.77
N THR A 305 -14.77 1.85 8.40
CA THR A 305 -13.53 1.94 7.64
C THR A 305 -13.80 1.57 6.18
N ALA A 306 -13.17 2.28 5.24
CA ALA A 306 -13.34 2.05 3.81
C ALA A 306 -14.81 2.09 3.32
N GLY A 307 -15.69 2.87 3.98
CA GLY A 307 -17.11 2.93 3.61
C GLY A 307 -17.95 1.73 4.07
N ALA A 308 -17.42 0.90 4.98
CA ALA A 308 -18.20 -0.10 5.70
C ALA A 308 -19.22 0.58 6.64
N PRO A 309 -20.46 0.05 6.75
CA PRO A 309 -21.44 0.54 7.70
C PRO A 309 -20.97 0.46 9.17
N GLN A 310 -21.58 1.25 10.05
CA GLN A 310 -21.30 1.23 11.50
C GLN A 310 -21.70 -0.09 12.17
N SER A 311 -22.56 -0.89 11.53
CA SER A 311 -23.04 -2.16 12.07
C SER A 311 -23.51 -3.11 10.96
N GLY A 312 -23.71 -4.39 11.30
CA GLY A 312 -24.31 -5.39 10.41
C GLY A 312 -23.36 -6.04 9.42
N VAL A 313 -22.11 -5.57 9.30
CA VAL A 313 -21.07 -6.26 8.52
C VAL A 313 -20.68 -7.56 9.20
N THR A 314 -20.81 -8.66 8.49
CA THR A 314 -20.49 -10.02 8.97
C THR A 314 -19.30 -10.63 8.25
N GLY A 315 -18.96 -10.14 7.06
CA GLY A 315 -17.80 -10.58 6.28
C GLY A 315 -17.15 -9.43 5.53
N VAL A 316 -15.87 -9.58 5.24
CA VAL A 316 -15.09 -8.59 4.47
C VAL A 316 -14.10 -9.32 3.56
N SER A 317 -13.94 -8.81 2.35
CA SER A 317 -12.90 -9.22 1.41
C SER A 317 -11.75 -8.22 1.46
N MET A 318 -10.56 -8.73 1.69
CA MET A 318 -9.34 -7.94 1.82
C MET A 318 -8.23 -8.53 0.97
N ASN A 319 -7.21 -7.73 0.68
CA ASN A 319 -5.94 -8.19 0.20
C ASN A 319 -4.87 -7.92 1.26
N PHE A 320 -4.11 -8.94 1.63
CA PHE A 320 -2.98 -8.82 2.53
C PHE A 320 -1.71 -8.82 1.71
N THR A 321 -0.81 -7.87 1.96
CA THR A 321 0.54 -7.87 1.40
C THR A 321 1.56 -7.94 2.52
N VAL A 322 2.46 -8.91 2.47
CA VAL A 322 3.62 -9.01 3.36
C VAL A 322 4.81 -8.32 2.72
N VAL A 323 5.54 -7.54 3.52
CA VAL A 323 6.75 -6.83 3.13
C VAL A 323 7.86 -7.06 4.16
N ASP A 324 9.07 -7.29 3.67
CA ASP A 324 10.28 -7.50 4.47
C ASP A 324 10.10 -8.51 5.65
N PRO A 325 9.59 -9.72 5.38
CA PRO A 325 9.52 -10.76 6.40
C PRO A 325 10.93 -11.22 6.80
N ALA A 326 11.15 -11.41 8.10
CA ALA A 326 12.44 -11.80 8.68
C ALA A 326 12.87 -13.25 8.35
N GLY A 327 11.97 -14.07 7.83
CA GLY A 327 12.18 -15.49 7.59
C GLY A 327 11.05 -16.10 6.76
N GLU A 328 11.13 -17.41 6.52
CA GLU A 328 9.97 -18.16 6.00
C GLU A 328 8.86 -18.22 7.05
N GLY A 329 7.61 -18.05 6.61
CA GLY A 329 6.47 -18.01 7.52
C GLY A 329 5.14 -17.85 6.80
N TYR A 330 4.12 -17.53 7.60
CA TYR A 330 2.77 -17.27 7.10
C TYR A 330 2.02 -16.26 7.98
N LEU A 331 0.97 -15.67 7.41
CA LEU A 331 -0.05 -14.93 8.13
C LEU A 331 -1.24 -15.84 8.47
N THR A 332 -1.85 -15.61 9.62
CA THR A 332 -3.18 -16.14 9.99
C THR A 332 -4.12 -14.96 10.21
N VAL A 333 -5.34 -15.04 9.68
CA VAL A 333 -6.39 -14.01 9.78
C VAL A 333 -7.66 -14.62 10.37
N TRP A 334 -8.24 -14.00 11.40
CA TRP A 334 -9.44 -14.52 12.08
C TRP A 334 -10.24 -13.41 12.79
N PRO A 335 -11.52 -13.63 13.14
CA PRO A 335 -12.28 -12.70 13.97
C PRO A 335 -11.66 -12.60 15.38
N CYS A 336 -11.30 -11.40 15.86
CA CYS A 336 -10.56 -11.23 17.12
C CYS A 336 -11.25 -11.83 18.35
N GLY A 337 -12.59 -11.84 18.36
CA GLY A 337 -13.41 -12.45 19.42
C GLY A 337 -13.35 -13.99 19.50
N SER A 338 -12.59 -14.68 18.64
CA SER A 338 -12.38 -16.13 18.71
C SER A 338 -10.93 -16.51 19.01
N THR A 339 -10.71 -17.78 19.37
CA THR A 339 -9.36 -18.35 19.41
C THR A 339 -8.73 -18.32 18.02
N LYS A 340 -7.42 -18.06 17.96
CA LYS A 340 -6.64 -18.11 16.72
C LYS A 340 -6.69 -19.53 16.15
N PRO A 341 -7.13 -19.73 14.90
CA PRO A 341 -7.17 -21.05 14.27
C PRO A 341 -5.77 -21.50 13.80
N ASP A 342 -5.56 -22.80 13.61
CA ASP A 342 -4.44 -23.33 12.82
C ASP A 342 -4.78 -23.20 11.32
N ALA A 343 -4.64 -21.98 10.80
CA ALA A 343 -4.85 -21.66 9.38
C ALA A 343 -3.71 -20.77 8.87
N SER A 344 -3.31 -20.98 7.62
CA SER A 344 -2.34 -20.13 6.93
C SER A 344 -3.02 -19.43 5.75
N ASN A 345 -3.19 -18.12 5.84
CA ASN A 345 -3.84 -17.32 4.81
C ASN A 345 -2.86 -16.79 3.75
N LEU A 346 -1.58 -16.59 4.08
CA LEU A 346 -0.59 -16.05 3.14
C LEU A 346 0.79 -16.55 3.56
N ASN A 347 1.52 -17.21 2.67
CA ASN A 347 2.83 -17.80 2.97
C ASN A 347 3.91 -17.02 2.22
N PHE A 348 5.07 -16.89 2.85
CA PHE A 348 6.15 -16.05 2.35
C PHE A 348 7.53 -16.57 2.76
N ARG A 349 8.54 -16.11 2.04
CA ARG A 349 9.97 -16.32 2.34
C ARG A 349 10.65 -15.04 2.80
N ALA A 350 11.82 -15.15 3.42
CA ALA A 350 12.61 -14.01 3.88
C ALA A 350 12.79 -12.96 2.77
N GLY A 351 12.57 -11.68 3.09
CA GLY A 351 12.70 -10.55 2.16
C GLY A 351 11.69 -10.50 1.01
N GLN A 352 10.75 -11.44 0.92
CA GLN A 352 9.75 -11.47 -0.14
C GLN A 352 8.69 -10.38 0.05
N ILE A 353 8.24 -9.79 -1.08
CA ILE A 353 6.99 -9.03 -1.14
C ILE A 353 5.96 -9.92 -1.84
N ILE A 354 4.90 -10.30 -1.14
CA ILE A 354 3.86 -11.19 -1.66
C ILE A 354 2.51 -10.86 -1.06
N ALA A 355 1.46 -10.99 -1.89
CA ALA A 355 0.10 -10.73 -1.48
C ALA A 355 -0.81 -11.94 -1.74
N ASN A 356 -1.89 -12.02 -0.94
CA ASN A 356 -2.98 -12.97 -1.14
C ASN A 356 -4.30 -12.35 -0.65
N ALA A 357 -5.38 -12.65 -1.36
CA ALA A 357 -6.71 -12.24 -0.97
C ALA A 357 -7.20 -13.08 0.23
N VAL A 358 -8.04 -12.48 1.07
CA VAL A 358 -8.63 -13.13 2.24
C VAL A 358 -10.07 -12.67 2.41
N MET A 359 -10.99 -13.62 2.48
CA MET A 359 -12.32 -13.38 3.06
C MET A 359 -12.30 -13.77 4.54
N SER A 360 -12.75 -12.86 5.40
CA SER A 360 -12.78 -13.09 6.85
C SER A 360 -14.11 -12.71 7.45
N LYS A 361 -14.49 -13.45 8.50
CA LYS A 361 -15.53 -13.03 9.43
C LYS A 361 -15.07 -11.78 10.18
N VAL A 362 -16.00 -10.84 10.37
CA VAL A 362 -15.84 -9.70 11.29
C VAL A 362 -16.47 -10.09 12.62
N ASP A 363 -15.77 -9.88 13.73
CA ASP A 363 -16.33 -10.20 15.05
C ASP A 363 -17.43 -9.20 15.50
N SER A 364 -18.05 -9.46 16.65
CA SER A 364 -19.13 -8.62 17.18
C SER A 364 -18.69 -7.19 17.54
N THR A 365 -17.39 -6.93 17.64
CA THR A 365 -16.83 -5.60 17.91
C THR A 365 -16.40 -4.88 16.63
N GLY A 366 -16.52 -5.52 15.48
CA GLY A 366 -16.11 -4.94 14.19
C GLY A 366 -14.65 -5.22 13.82
N LEU A 367 -14.00 -6.19 14.46
CA LEU A 367 -12.56 -6.42 14.34
C LEU A 367 -12.18 -7.72 13.63
N ILE A 368 -10.97 -7.67 13.07
CA ILE A 368 -10.22 -8.83 12.56
C ILE A 368 -8.82 -8.81 13.16
N CYS A 369 -8.32 -9.99 13.52
CA CYS A 369 -6.99 -10.21 14.04
C CYS A 369 -6.10 -10.86 12.99
N VAL A 370 -4.83 -10.45 13.00
CA VAL A 370 -3.81 -10.92 12.07
C VAL A 370 -2.55 -11.22 12.86
N SER A 371 -2.02 -12.42 12.68
CA SER A 371 -0.77 -12.85 13.29
C SER A 371 0.24 -13.17 12.20
N SER A 372 1.51 -12.90 12.46
CA SER A 372 2.60 -13.32 11.60
C SER A 372 3.49 -14.33 12.32
N PHE A 373 3.84 -15.41 11.62
CA PHE A 373 4.70 -16.47 12.16
C PHE A 373 6.14 -16.01 12.41
N VAL A 374 6.60 -15.00 11.68
CA VAL A 374 7.87 -14.28 11.90
C VAL A 374 7.65 -12.80 11.73
N ALA A 375 8.55 -11.95 12.22
CA ALA A 375 8.42 -10.50 12.10
C ALA A 375 8.28 -10.09 10.62
N ALA A 376 7.18 -9.43 10.26
CA ALA A 376 6.93 -8.90 8.91
C ALA A 376 6.11 -7.61 8.96
N HIS A 377 6.29 -6.75 7.95
CA HIS A 377 5.28 -5.72 7.69
C HIS A 377 4.09 -6.34 6.97
N VAL A 378 2.91 -5.91 7.35
CA VAL A 378 1.63 -6.25 6.76
C VAL A 378 0.96 -4.96 6.26
N ILE A 379 0.48 -5.01 5.02
CA ILE A 379 -0.40 -4.03 4.38
C ILE A 379 -1.74 -4.71 4.15
N VAL A 380 -2.83 -3.98 4.37
CA VAL A 380 -4.19 -4.47 4.25
C VAL A 380 -5.03 -3.48 3.47
N ASP A 381 -5.54 -3.96 2.34
CA ASP A 381 -6.46 -3.23 1.48
C ASP A 381 -7.83 -3.92 1.53
N VAL A 382 -8.92 -3.17 1.72
CA VAL A 382 -10.30 -3.68 1.71
C VAL A 382 -10.90 -3.51 0.32
N ASN A 383 -11.52 -4.57 -0.20
CA ASN A 383 -12.12 -4.61 -1.54
C ASN A 383 -13.65 -4.58 -1.51
N SER A 384 -14.26 -5.17 -0.49
CA SER A 384 -15.72 -5.21 -0.30
C SER A 384 -16.11 -5.66 1.10
N TRP A 385 -17.31 -5.29 1.55
CA TRP A 385 -17.93 -5.81 2.78
C TRP A 385 -19.26 -6.50 2.49
N LEU A 386 -19.65 -7.39 3.40
CA LEU A 386 -20.87 -8.20 3.31
C LEU A 386 -21.61 -8.17 4.65
N THR A 387 -22.90 -7.88 4.61
CA THR A 387 -23.81 -8.09 5.75
C THR A 387 -24.46 -9.47 5.66
N SER A 388 -25.21 -9.85 6.69
CA SER A 388 -25.95 -11.12 6.71
C SER A 388 -26.94 -11.27 5.54
N SER A 389 -27.49 -10.16 5.02
CA SER A 389 -28.39 -10.21 3.86
C SER A 389 -27.68 -10.52 2.54
N ALA A 390 -26.34 -10.44 2.48
CA ALA A 390 -25.58 -10.85 1.29
C ALA A 390 -25.60 -12.36 1.04
N GLY A 391 -26.10 -13.15 1.99
CA GLY A 391 -26.09 -14.61 1.86
C GLY A 391 -24.72 -15.23 2.00
N PHE A 392 -23.71 -14.46 2.43
CA PHE A 392 -22.41 -15.00 2.83
C PHE A 392 -22.42 -15.29 4.33
N THR A 393 -22.32 -16.58 4.68
CA THR A 393 -22.17 -16.98 6.08
C THR A 393 -20.69 -17.16 6.38
N ALA A 394 -20.11 -16.14 7.02
CA ALA A 394 -18.71 -16.16 7.43
C ALA A 394 -18.50 -17.01 8.69
N MET A 395 -17.40 -17.76 8.73
CA MET A 395 -17.01 -18.61 9.85
C MET A 395 -15.54 -18.40 10.22
N THR A 396 -15.16 -18.78 11.44
CA THR A 396 -13.74 -18.89 11.80
C THR A 396 -13.11 -19.98 10.90
N PRO A 397 -11.92 -19.74 10.30
CA PRO A 397 -11.28 -20.70 9.41
C PRO A 397 -11.25 -22.12 9.97
N TYR A 398 -11.70 -23.08 9.16
CA TYR A 398 -11.75 -24.50 9.49
C TYR A 398 -11.03 -25.34 8.42
N ARG A 399 -10.06 -26.14 8.85
CA ARG A 399 -9.34 -27.07 7.96
C ARG A 399 -10.23 -28.25 7.59
N LEU A 400 -10.80 -28.21 6.40
CA LEU A 400 -11.67 -29.27 5.87
C LEU A 400 -10.87 -30.34 5.12
N LEU A 401 -9.78 -29.93 4.46
CA LEU A 401 -8.90 -30.82 3.69
C LEU A 401 -7.46 -30.65 4.16
N ASP A 402 -6.78 -31.78 4.41
CA ASP A 402 -5.31 -31.84 4.55
C ASP A 402 -4.82 -33.24 4.15
N THR A 403 -4.32 -33.35 2.92
CA THR A 403 -3.87 -34.63 2.37
C THR A 403 -2.60 -35.18 3.04
N ARG A 404 -1.86 -34.35 3.79
CA ARG A 404 -0.69 -34.81 4.55
C ARG A 404 -1.09 -35.63 5.78
N HIS A 405 -2.28 -35.37 6.30
CA HIS A 405 -2.81 -35.96 7.52
C HIS A 405 -4.03 -36.85 7.28
N GLY A 406 -4.55 -36.90 6.05
CA GLY A 406 -5.74 -37.68 5.72
C GLY A 406 -7.03 -37.03 6.21
N ILE A 407 -7.07 -35.70 6.34
CA ILE A 407 -8.27 -34.95 6.73
C ILE A 407 -9.09 -34.67 5.46
N GLY A 408 -10.35 -35.10 5.42
CA GLY A 408 -11.27 -34.87 4.30
C GLY A 408 -10.98 -35.66 3.02
N ALA A 409 -9.81 -36.30 2.92
CA ALA A 409 -9.36 -37.12 1.80
C ALA A 409 -8.31 -38.15 2.26
N PRO A 410 -7.97 -39.18 1.46
CA PRO A 410 -6.87 -40.09 1.76
C PRO A 410 -5.53 -39.36 1.99
N LYS A 411 -4.68 -39.96 2.85
CA LYS A 411 -3.34 -39.43 3.14
C LYS A 411 -2.37 -39.69 1.98
N SER A 412 -2.45 -38.85 0.95
CA SER A 412 -1.63 -38.94 -0.27
C SER A 412 -1.61 -37.64 -1.04
N LYS A 413 -0.48 -37.33 -1.68
CA LYS A 413 -0.43 -36.23 -2.64
C LYS A 413 -1.39 -36.43 -3.82
N VAL A 414 -1.82 -35.32 -4.40
CA VAL A 414 -2.78 -35.23 -5.50
C VAL A 414 -2.05 -34.85 -6.79
N GLY A 415 -2.44 -35.49 -7.90
CA GLY A 415 -1.98 -35.14 -9.24
C GLY A 415 -0.91 -36.06 -9.82
N ALA A 416 -0.61 -35.83 -11.10
CA ALA A 416 0.52 -36.41 -11.82
C ALA A 416 1.27 -35.29 -12.55
N LEU A 417 2.58 -35.47 -12.79
CA LEU A 417 3.44 -34.42 -13.38
C LEU A 417 2.91 -33.88 -14.71
N ASP A 418 2.30 -34.74 -15.53
CA ASP A 418 1.70 -34.40 -16.83
C ASP A 418 0.23 -33.94 -16.74
N GLY A 419 -0.38 -34.01 -15.55
CA GLY A 419 -1.80 -33.73 -15.33
C GLY A 419 -2.74 -34.87 -15.75
N SER A 420 -2.26 -36.10 -15.93
CA SER A 420 -3.11 -37.24 -16.31
C SER A 420 -3.94 -37.81 -15.16
N ALA A 421 -3.61 -37.49 -13.91
CA ALA A 421 -4.31 -38.00 -12.74
C ALA A 421 -5.77 -37.48 -12.67
N PRO A 422 -6.71 -38.33 -12.21
CA PRO A 422 -8.07 -37.88 -11.97
C PRO A 422 -8.12 -36.80 -10.88
N PRO A 423 -9.13 -35.91 -10.90
CA PRO A 423 -9.32 -34.93 -9.85
C PRO A 423 -9.63 -35.60 -8.50
N LEU A 424 -9.18 -34.97 -7.40
CA LEU A 424 -9.61 -35.32 -6.05
C LEU A 424 -11.00 -34.71 -5.80
N THR A 425 -11.99 -35.56 -5.54
CA THR A 425 -13.35 -35.15 -5.15
C THR A 425 -13.44 -35.00 -3.63
N VAL A 426 -13.94 -33.86 -3.16
CA VAL A 426 -14.10 -33.56 -1.72
C VAL A 426 -15.52 -33.07 -1.43
N ARG A 427 -16.14 -33.65 -0.41
CA ARG A 427 -17.47 -33.27 0.08
C ARG A 427 -17.37 -32.05 0.99
N PHE A 428 -18.12 -30.99 0.65
CA PHE A 428 -18.24 -29.79 1.49
C PHE A 428 -19.62 -29.67 2.13
N ALA A 429 -20.69 -30.06 1.41
CA ALA A 429 -22.04 -29.98 1.95
C ALA A 429 -22.21 -30.88 3.19
N GLY A 430 -22.81 -30.32 4.24
CA GLY A 430 -23.05 -31.01 5.51
C GLY A 430 -21.82 -31.11 6.42
N VAL A 431 -20.67 -30.54 6.05
CA VAL A 431 -19.44 -30.61 6.84
C VAL A 431 -19.28 -29.37 7.72
N ASN A 432 -19.01 -29.56 9.01
CA ASN A 432 -18.66 -28.50 9.97
C ASN A 432 -19.58 -27.26 9.94
N GLY A 433 -20.90 -27.48 9.90
CA GLY A 433 -21.90 -26.42 9.89
C GLY A 433 -22.26 -25.85 8.51
N ILE A 434 -21.55 -26.26 7.44
CA ILE A 434 -21.98 -25.98 6.07
C ILE A 434 -23.29 -26.74 5.80
N PRO A 435 -24.37 -26.08 5.35
CA PRO A 435 -25.63 -26.74 5.06
C PRO A 435 -25.49 -27.88 4.03
N ALA A 436 -26.30 -28.93 4.18
CA ALA A 436 -26.33 -30.05 3.24
C ALA A 436 -26.96 -29.69 1.88
N SER A 437 -27.69 -28.58 1.81
CA SER A 437 -28.33 -28.06 0.60
C SER A 437 -28.43 -26.53 0.66
N GLY A 438 -28.75 -25.89 -0.47
CA GLY A 438 -28.92 -24.43 -0.53
C GLY A 438 -27.62 -23.62 -0.58
N VAL A 439 -26.46 -24.29 -0.68
CA VAL A 439 -25.15 -23.64 -0.84
C VAL A 439 -24.79 -23.54 -2.33
N SER A 440 -24.42 -22.33 -2.79
CA SER A 440 -24.01 -22.08 -4.18
C SER A 440 -22.49 -22.16 -4.36
N ALA A 441 -21.72 -21.67 -3.39
CA ALA A 441 -20.26 -21.63 -3.45
C ALA A 441 -19.61 -21.66 -2.06
N ILE A 442 -18.36 -22.14 -2.01
CA ILE A 442 -17.50 -22.14 -0.83
C ILE A 442 -16.42 -21.07 -0.98
N SER A 443 -16.15 -20.33 0.08
CA SER A 443 -14.96 -19.49 0.20
C SER A 443 -13.91 -20.21 1.07
N LEU A 444 -12.75 -20.45 0.49
CA LEU A 444 -11.65 -21.17 1.14
C LEU A 444 -10.29 -20.54 0.81
N ASN A 445 -9.29 -20.85 1.63
CA ASN A 445 -7.89 -20.66 1.28
C ASN A 445 -7.28 -22.03 0.95
N LEU A 446 -6.74 -22.18 -0.25
CA LEU A 446 -6.11 -23.41 -0.73
C LEU A 446 -4.59 -23.24 -0.68
N THR A 447 -3.90 -24.15 0.00
CA THR A 447 -2.44 -24.23 0.00
C THR A 447 -1.97 -25.50 -0.70
N ALA A 448 -1.07 -25.35 -1.67
CA ALA A 448 -0.28 -26.45 -2.23
C ALA A 448 1.10 -26.49 -1.55
N THR A 449 1.52 -27.66 -1.08
CA THR A 449 2.81 -27.89 -0.43
C THR A 449 3.42 -29.22 -0.89
N GLY A 450 4.72 -29.41 -0.65
CA GLY A 450 5.44 -30.59 -1.14
C GLY A 450 5.37 -30.73 -2.66
N THR A 451 5.37 -29.62 -3.38
CA THR A 451 5.04 -29.56 -4.80
C THR A 451 6.13 -30.13 -5.70
N SER A 452 5.74 -30.84 -6.76
CA SER A 452 6.62 -31.36 -7.80
C SER A 452 6.03 -31.14 -9.19
N VAL A 453 6.85 -30.65 -10.12
CA VAL A 453 6.44 -30.23 -11.48
C VAL A 453 7.47 -30.64 -12.52
N ASP A 454 7.02 -30.77 -13.77
CA ASP A 454 7.89 -30.84 -14.94
C ASP A 454 8.28 -29.43 -15.43
N LYS A 455 8.90 -29.36 -16.62
CA LYS A 455 9.36 -28.08 -17.21
C LYS A 455 8.26 -27.07 -17.54
N TYR A 456 6.98 -27.45 -17.46
CA TYR A 456 5.86 -26.56 -17.77
C TYR A 456 5.22 -25.94 -16.50
N GLY A 457 5.72 -26.27 -15.32
CA GLY A 457 5.19 -25.78 -14.04
C GLY A 457 3.91 -26.51 -13.61
N GLY A 458 3.41 -26.18 -12.41
CA GLY A 458 2.27 -26.84 -11.80
C GLY A 458 1.11 -25.89 -11.53
N PHE A 459 -0.09 -26.44 -11.48
CA PHE A 459 -1.28 -25.69 -11.07
C PHE A 459 -2.36 -26.59 -10.48
N VAL A 460 -3.24 -25.97 -9.70
CA VAL A 460 -4.47 -26.56 -9.19
C VAL A 460 -5.66 -25.87 -9.85
N THR A 461 -6.60 -26.65 -10.37
CA THR A 461 -7.92 -26.19 -10.82
C THR A 461 -8.94 -26.66 -9.81
N VAL A 462 -9.66 -25.72 -9.19
CA VAL A 462 -10.74 -26.00 -8.22
C VAL A 462 -12.08 -25.67 -8.88
N TYR A 463 -12.98 -26.65 -8.98
CA TYR A 463 -14.20 -26.52 -9.78
C TYR A 463 -15.32 -27.43 -9.27
N PRO A 464 -16.60 -27.15 -9.61
CA PRO A 464 -17.70 -28.05 -9.25
C PRO A 464 -17.56 -29.40 -9.98
N CYS A 465 -17.74 -30.52 -9.27
CA CYS A 465 -17.51 -31.85 -9.85
C CYS A 465 -18.48 -32.28 -10.96
N ASP A 466 -19.59 -31.55 -11.16
CA ASP A 466 -20.60 -31.84 -12.18
C ASP A 466 -20.43 -31.04 -13.48
N VAL A 467 -19.26 -30.40 -13.67
CA VAL A 467 -18.86 -29.80 -14.95
C VAL A 467 -17.59 -30.44 -15.49
N PRO A 468 -17.39 -30.46 -16.82
CA PRO A 468 -16.10 -30.86 -17.41
C PRO A 468 -14.96 -30.00 -16.86
N LEU A 469 -13.76 -30.59 -16.70
CA LEU A 469 -12.56 -29.90 -16.20
C LEU A 469 -12.34 -28.58 -16.99
N PRO A 470 -12.49 -27.41 -16.35
CA PRO A 470 -12.30 -26.14 -17.03
C PRO A 470 -10.81 -25.82 -17.24
N ASN A 471 -10.48 -25.13 -18.33
CA ASN A 471 -9.13 -24.65 -18.62
C ASN A 471 -8.83 -23.34 -17.85
N VAL A 472 -8.82 -23.43 -16.53
CA VAL A 472 -8.52 -22.32 -15.60
C VAL A 472 -7.58 -22.82 -14.51
N SER A 473 -6.85 -21.92 -13.87
CA SER A 473 -6.01 -22.26 -12.72
C SER A 473 -6.41 -21.43 -11.51
N SER A 474 -6.67 -22.08 -10.39
CA SER A 474 -6.92 -21.45 -9.10
C SER A 474 -5.64 -21.20 -8.32
N LEU A 475 -4.57 -21.95 -8.57
CA LEU A 475 -3.27 -21.77 -7.92
C LEU A 475 -2.16 -22.27 -8.85
N ASN A 476 -1.01 -21.61 -8.89
CA ASN A 476 0.15 -22.01 -9.68
C ASN A 476 1.36 -22.20 -8.77
N PHE A 477 2.19 -23.20 -9.05
CA PHE A 477 3.31 -23.56 -8.20
C PHE A 477 4.52 -24.10 -8.99
N GLU A 478 5.68 -24.01 -8.37
CA GLU A 478 6.95 -24.57 -8.83
C GLU A 478 7.36 -25.77 -7.97
N ASN A 479 8.57 -26.29 -8.14
CA ASN A 479 9.10 -27.35 -7.28
C ASN A 479 9.38 -26.82 -5.86
N ASN A 480 8.98 -27.58 -4.84
CA ASN A 480 9.32 -27.34 -3.43
C ASN A 480 8.93 -25.94 -2.92
N VAL A 481 7.74 -25.48 -3.26
CA VAL A 481 7.18 -24.21 -2.74
C VAL A 481 5.94 -24.50 -1.89
N ASN A 482 5.67 -23.60 -0.95
CA ASN A 482 4.41 -23.53 -0.22
C ASN A 482 3.66 -22.32 -0.74
N VAL A 483 2.58 -22.53 -1.48
CA VAL A 483 1.83 -21.45 -2.12
C VAL A 483 0.37 -21.55 -1.71
N PRO A 484 -0.19 -20.51 -1.06
CA PRO A 484 -1.62 -20.38 -0.87
C PRO A 484 -2.26 -19.52 -1.97
N ASN A 485 -3.56 -19.70 -2.19
CA ASN A 485 -4.42 -18.72 -2.84
C ASN A 485 -5.84 -18.79 -2.26
N ALA A 486 -6.51 -17.66 -2.13
CA ALA A 486 -7.94 -17.66 -1.85
C ALA A 486 -8.74 -18.15 -3.06
N VAL A 487 -9.83 -18.87 -2.80
CA VAL A 487 -10.70 -19.44 -3.82
C VAL A 487 -12.15 -19.30 -3.38
N ILE A 488 -12.97 -18.68 -4.22
CA ILE A 488 -14.43 -18.84 -4.17
C ILE A 488 -14.79 -19.89 -5.22
N VAL A 489 -15.29 -21.05 -4.82
CA VAL A 489 -15.58 -22.15 -5.75
C VAL A 489 -17.07 -22.48 -5.77
N PRO A 490 -17.73 -22.42 -6.94
CA PRO A 490 -19.05 -23.01 -7.15
C PRO A 490 -19.08 -24.48 -6.74
N MET A 491 -20.14 -24.91 -6.05
CA MET A 491 -20.33 -26.32 -5.70
C MET A 491 -21.13 -27.07 -6.76
N SER A 492 -20.87 -28.36 -6.89
CA SER A 492 -21.76 -29.26 -7.65
C SER A 492 -23.13 -29.34 -6.97
N SER A 493 -24.12 -29.81 -7.72
CA SER A 493 -25.47 -30.13 -7.23
C SER A 493 -25.48 -31.11 -6.04
N ASN A 494 -24.48 -31.98 -5.93
CA ASN A 494 -24.30 -32.91 -4.80
C ASN A 494 -23.52 -32.30 -3.63
N GLY A 495 -23.05 -31.07 -3.76
CA GLY A 495 -22.27 -30.38 -2.75
C GLY A 495 -20.81 -30.81 -2.68
N ASP A 496 -20.26 -31.27 -3.81
CA ASP A 496 -18.87 -31.68 -3.98
C ASP A 496 -18.07 -30.62 -4.74
N VAL A 497 -16.77 -30.55 -4.43
CA VAL A 497 -15.77 -29.74 -5.14
C VAL A 497 -14.62 -30.64 -5.58
N CYS A 498 -14.15 -30.42 -6.80
CA CYS A 498 -13.11 -31.21 -7.43
C CYS A 498 -11.81 -30.39 -7.53
N PHE A 499 -10.70 -31.05 -7.20
CA PHE A 499 -9.35 -30.50 -7.25
C PHE A 499 -8.54 -31.27 -8.28
N HIS A 500 -8.34 -30.68 -9.45
CA HIS A 500 -7.43 -31.21 -10.45
C HIS A 500 -6.04 -30.60 -10.27
N VAL A 501 -5.00 -31.43 -10.32
CA VAL A 501 -3.61 -30.99 -10.15
C VAL A 501 -2.79 -31.45 -11.35
N ARG A 502 -2.22 -30.47 -12.08
CA ARG A 502 -1.10 -30.70 -12.99
C ARG A 502 0.19 -30.50 -12.20
N GLY A 503 1.00 -31.55 -12.09
CA GLY A 503 2.03 -31.65 -11.06
C GLY A 503 1.61 -32.62 -9.97
N ASN A 504 2.36 -32.66 -8.87
CA ASN A 504 2.08 -33.49 -7.72
C ASN A 504 2.23 -32.65 -6.45
N ALA A 505 1.19 -32.58 -5.60
CA ALA A 505 1.20 -31.72 -4.42
C ALA A 505 0.33 -32.27 -3.29
N ASP A 506 0.71 -31.98 -2.05
CA ASP A 506 -0.23 -32.04 -0.93
C ASP A 506 -1.13 -30.80 -0.95
N LEU A 507 -2.42 -30.99 -0.68
CA LEU A 507 -3.42 -29.93 -0.66
C LEU A 507 -3.96 -29.74 0.75
N ILE A 508 -4.05 -28.48 1.18
CA ILE A 508 -4.67 -28.05 2.42
C ILE A 508 -5.75 -27.04 2.05
N ALA A 509 -7.00 -27.23 2.50
CA ALA A 509 -8.08 -26.28 2.29
C ALA A 509 -8.72 -25.87 3.63
N ASP A 510 -8.55 -24.58 3.95
CA ASP A 510 -9.16 -23.95 5.12
C ASP A 510 -10.40 -23.14 4.67
N VAL A 511 -11.59 -23.54 5.12
CA VAL A 511 -12.87 -22.89 4.77
C VAL A 511 -13.13 -21.71 5.69
N ASN A 512 -13.47 -20.55 5.12
CA ASN A 512 -13.78 -19.32 5.86
C ASN A 512 -15.23 -18.83 5.68
N GLY A 513 -16.02 -19.48 4.82
CA GLY A 513 -17.46 -19.27 4.74
C GLY A 513 -18.08 -19.89 3.50
N TRP A 514 -19.38 -19.69 3.34
CA TRP A 514 -20.14 -20.16 2.18
C TRP A 514 -21.20 -19.16 1.73
N PHE A 515 -21.56 -19.23 0.46
CA PHE A 515 -22.61 -18.43 -0.15
C PHE A 515 -23.89 -19.25 -0.31
N THR A 516 -25.01 -18.68 0.10
CA THR A 516 -26.35 -19.24 -0.13
C THR A 516 -26.78 -19.03 -1.57
N ALA A 517 -27.49 -20.00 -2.14
CA ALA A 517 -28.00 -19.91 -3.50
C ALA A 517 -29.09 -18.83 -3.65
N GLY A 518 -29.03 -18.08 -4.75
CA GLY A 518 -30.03 -17.06 -5.08
C GLY A 518 -29.89 -15.74 -4.32
N GLU A 519 -28.77 -15.53 -3.62
CA GLU A 519 -28.44 -14.31 -2.88
C GLU A 519 -27.52 -13.38 -3.68
N SER A 520 -26.69 -12.55 -3.02
CA SER A 520 -25.85 -11.54 -3.69
C SER A 520 -24.85 -12.15 -4.69
N PHE A 521 -24.31 -13.34 -4.40
CA PHE A 521 -23.36 -14.04 -5.25
C PHE A 521 -24.05 -15.03 -6.19
N THR A 522 -23.84 -14.85 -7.49
CA THR A 522 -24.26 -15.78 -8.53
C THR A 522 -23.05 -16.54 -9.07
N LYS A 523 -23.06 -17.87 -8.89
CA LYS A 523 -22.02 -18.76 -9.39
C LYS A 523 -22.06 -18.85 -10.92
N VAL A 524 -20.90 -18.87 -11.56
CA VAL A 524 -20.75 -19.27 -12.98
C VAL A 524 -19.77 -20.42 -13.08
N ALA A 525 -19.85 -21.23 -14.14
CA ALA A 525 -18.82 -22.23 -14.39
C ALA A 525 -17.47 -21.52 -14.57
N PRO A 526 -16.38 -21.95 -13.89
CA PRO A 526 -15.09 -21.29 -14.03
C PRO A 526 -14.63 -21.24 -15.49
N GLN A 527 -14.33 -20.04 -16.00
CA GLN A 527 -13.94 -19.83 -17.39
C GLN A 527 -12.92 -18.70 -17.54
N ARG A 528 -12.03 -18.84 -18.52
CA ARG A 528 -11.06 -17.79 -18.88
C ARG A 528 -11.73 -16.71 -19.71
N ILE A 529 -11.62 -15.46 -19.25
CA ILE A 529 -12.18 -14.29 -19.95
C ILE A 529 -11.11 -13.40 -20.57
N ALA A 530 -9.86 -13.46 -20.08
CA ALA A 530 -8.74 -12.77 -20.68
C ALA A 530 -7.45 -13.61 -20.65
N ASP A 531 -6.69 -13.60 -21.74
CA ASP A 531 -5.34 -14.16 -21.82
C ASP A 531 -4.50 -13.35 -22.81
N THR A 532 -3.61 -12.54 -22.28
CA THR A 532 -2.71 -11.70 -23.08
C THR A 532 -1.68 -12.49 -23.90
N ARG A 533 -1.47 -13.78 -23.61
CA ARG A 533 -0.52 -14.62 -24.36
C ARG A 533 -1.12 -15.16 -25.65
N SER A 534 -2.43 -15.40 -25.66
CA SER A 534 -3.17 -15.96 -26.80
C SER A 534 -4.12 -14.96 -27.46
N GLY A 535 -4.43 -13.84 -26.80
CA GLY A 535 -5.37 -12.83 -27.30
C GLY A 535 -6.84 -13.15 -26.99
N ILE A 536 -7.12 -14.00 -26.00
CA ILE A 536 -8.49 -14.27 -25.56
C ILE A 536 -9.01 -13.01 -24.85
N GLY A 537 -10.13 -12.47 -25.30
CA GLY A 537 -10.85 -11.33 -24.66
C GLY A 537 -10.13 -9.98 -24.65
N VAL A 538 -8.82 -9.96 -24.91
CA VAL A 538 -7.95 -8.78 -24.90
C VAL A 538 -6.87 -8.91 -25.97
N ALA A 539 -6.15 -7.83 -26.26
CA ALA A 539 -5.05 -7.85 -27.20
C ALA A 539 -3.91 -8.78 -26.74
N ARG A 540 -3.26 -9.44 -27.71
CA ARG A 540 -2.09 -10.29 -27.45
C ARG A 540 -0.84 -9.44 -27.23
N ALA A 541 -0.66 -8.94 -26.01
CA ALA A 541 0.49 -8.13 -25.62
C ALA A 541 0.72 -8.18 -24.11
N ARG A 542 1.98 -8.10 -23.69
CA ARG A 542 2.31 -7.88 -22.28
C ARG A 542 1.77 -6.55 -21.78
N VAL A 543 1.47 -6.52 -20.49
CA VAL A 543 0.90 -5.37 -19.79
C VAL A 543 1.96 -4.76 -18.89
N GLY A 544 1.98 -3.43 -18.82
CA GLY A 544 2.81 -2.66 -17.89
C GLY A 544 4.11 -2.12 -18.50
N ALA A 545 4.92 -1.52 -17.64
CA ALA A 545 6.27 -1.04 -17.92
C ALA A 545 7.14 -1.11 -16.66
N LEU A 546 8.45 -1.28 -16.81
CA LEU A 546 9.39 -1.42 -15.67
C LEU A 546 9.47 -0.19 -14.74
N ASN A 547 9.03 0.98 -15.23
CA ASN A 547 8.95 2.22 -14.46
C ASN A 547 7.54 2.51 -13.91
N GLY A 548 6.58 1.60 -14.10
CA GLY A 548 5.18 1.79 -13.70
C GLY A 548 4.36 2.70 -14.59
N GLY A 549 4.93 3.25 -15.67
CA GLY A 549 4.24 4.16 -16.60
C GLY A 549 3.39 3.47 -17.67
N GLY A 550 3.10 2.17 -17.53
CA GLY A 550 2.35 1.39 -18.52
C GLY A 550 0.85 1.71 -18.48
N THR A 551 0.18 1.59 -19.64
CA THR A 551 -1.29 1.70 -19.71
C THR A 551 -1.94 0.47 -19.05
N PRO A 552 -2.94 0.66 -18.17
CA PRO A 552 -3.69 -0.46 -17.60
C PRO A 552 -4.40 -1.29 -18.67
N LEU A 553 -4.39 -2.62 -18.53
CA LEU A 553 -5.20 -3.51 -19.35
C LEU A 553 -6.67 -3.37 -18.95
N GLN A 554 -7.54 -3.08 -19.91
CA GLN A 554 -8.99 -3.09 -19.70
C GLN A 554 -9.54 -4.45 -20.08
N VAL A 555 -10.22 -5.11 -19.14
CA VAL A 555 -10.84 -6.43 -19.34
C VAL A 555 -12.36 -6.27 -19.34
N PRO A 556 -13.05 -6.55 -20.46
CA PRO A 556 -14.51 -6.64 -20.48
C PRO A 556 -14.98 -7.81 -19.63
N VAL A 557 -15.96 -7.56 -18.76
CA VAL A 557 -16.47 -8.59 -17.83
C VAL A 557 -17.97 -8.83 -17.93
N LEU A 558 -18.72 -7.91 -18.55
CA LEU A 558 -20.16 -8.09 -18.77
C LEU A 558 -20.45 -8.85 -20.06
N ASN A 559 -21.54 -9.61 -20.08
CA ASN A 559 -21.98 -10.43 -21.21
C ASN A 559 -20.90 -11.44 -21.69
N VAL A 560 -20.09 -11.94 -20.76
CA VAL A 560 -19.02 -12.91 -21.00
C VAL A 560 -19.09 -14.00 -19.95
N ALA A 561 -18.87 -15.26 -20.34
CA ALA A 561 -18.73 -16.40 -19.42
C ALA A 561 -19.85 -16.54 -18.36
N GLY A 562 -21.10 -16.24 -18.74
CA GLY A 562 -22.26 -16.34 -17.85
C GLY A 562 -22.49 -15.12 -16.94
N VAL A 563 -21.66 -14.08 -17.03
CA VAL A 563 -21.90 -12.78 -16.38
C VAL A 563 -22.89 -11.98 -17.24
N PRO A 564 -24.00 -11.45 -16.67
CA PRO A 564 -25.02 -10.75 -17.44
C PRO A 564 -24.56 -9.36 -17.92
N ALA A 565 -25.33 -8.77 -18.83
CA ALA A 565 -25.04 -7.45 -19.40
C ALA A 565 -25.36 -6.27 -18.46
N VAL A 566 -26.21 -6.48 -17.44
CA VAL A 566 -26.68 -5.46 -16.50
C VAL A 566 -26.85 -6.07 -15.10
N GLY A 567 -26.91 -5.21 -14.08
CA GLY A 567 -27.16 -5.64 -12.70
C GLY A 567 -25.97 -6.27 -11.98
N VAL A 568 -24.76 -6.17 -12.57
CA VAL A 568 -23.51 -6.66 -11.98
C VAL A 568 -22.81 -5.52 -11.27
N GLU A 569 -22.60 -5.67 -9.98
CA GLU A 569 -21.85 -4.72 -9.16
C GLU A 569 -20.34 -5.07 -9.13
N ALA A 570 -20.02 -6.35 -8.95
CA ALA A 570 -18.64 -6.83 -8.90
C ALA A 570 -18.51 -8.21 -9.55
N VAL A 571 -17.31 -8.56 -9.99
CA VAL A 571 -16.96 -9.91 -10.45
C VAL A 571 -16.00 -10.59 -9.49
N SER A 572 -16.17 -11.88 -9.29
CA SER A 572 -15.21 -12.74 -8.61
C SER A 572 -14.32 -13.37 -9.68
N ILE A 573 -13.03 -13.08 -9.60
CA ILE A 573 -12.03 -13.47 -10.59
C ILE A 573 -10.77 -14.01 -9.92
N ASN A 574 -10.01 -14.81 -10.66
CA ASN A 574 -8.62 -15.13 -10.36
C ASN A 574 -7.74 -14.47 -11.42
N VAL A 575 -6.72 -13.73 -10.98
CA VAL A 575 -5.76 -13.07 -11.87
C VAL A 575 -4.40 -13.72 -11.72
N THR A 576 -3.81 -14.14 -12.83
CA THR A 576 -2.46 -14.72 -12.86
C THR A 576 -1.52 -13.83 -13.65
N ALA A 577 -0.41 -13.44 -13.03
CA ALA A 577 0.74 -12.85 -13.70
C ALA A 577 1.75 -13.94 -14.03
N THR A 578 2.23 -14.00 -15.27
CA THR A 578 3.23 -14.96 -15.74
C THR A 578 4.19 -14.32 -16.74
N GLY A 579 5.40 -14.88 -16.87
CA GLY A 579 6.44 -14.26 -17.70
C GLY A 579 6.85 -12.88 -17.18
N THR A 580 6.82 -12.69 -15.85
CA THR A 580 6.97 -11.41 -15.18
C THR A 580 8.37 -10.82 -15.34
N ARG A 581 8.43 -9.50 -15.48
CA ARG A 581 9.63 -8.68 -15.45
C ARG A 581 9.44 -7.55 -14.46
N ALA A 582 10.34 -7.46 -13.51
CA ALA A 582 10.37 -6.48 -12.44
C ALA A 582 11.75 -5.80 -12.40
N ASN A 583 11.77 -4.57 -11.89
CA ASN A 583 13.02 -3.92 -11.53
C ASN A 583 13.53 -4.48 -10.17
N ALA A 584 14.58 -3.87 -9.62
CA ALA A 584 15.18 -4.31 -8.35
C ALA A 584 14.23 -4.28 -7.13
N TYR A 585 13.07 -3.64 -7.24
CA TYR A 585 12.09 -3.51 -6.15
C TYR A 585 10.94 -4.51 -6.23
N GLY A 586 10.94 -5.40 -7.24
CA GLY A 586 9.81 -6.26 -7.53
C GLY A 586 8.76 -5.57 -8.41
N GLY A 587 7.71 -6.32 -8.76
CA GLY A 587 6.58 -5.83 -9.51
C GLY A 587 5.27 -6.19 -8.84
N TYR A 588 4.19 -5.54 -9.25
CA TYR A 588 2.86 -5.82 -8.73
C TYR A 588 1.77 -5.57 -9.77
N VAL A 589 0.64 -6.22 -9.55
CA VAL A 589 -0.59 -6.03 -10.30
C VAL A 589 -1.63 -5.42 -9.38
N THR A 590 -2.40 -4.45 -9.87
CA THR A 590 -3.57 -3.87 -9.19
C THR A 590 -4.80 -4.09 -10.05
N VAL A 591 -5.81 -4.74 -9.48
CA VAL A 591 -7.15 -4.90 -10.08
C VAL A 591 -8.09 -3.88 -9.45
N TYR A 592 -8.76 -3.09 -10.27
CA TYR A 592 -9.61 -1.99 -9.78
C TYR A 592 -10.70 -1.63 -10.80
N PRO A 593 -11.79 -0.97 -10.38
CA PRO A 593 -12.74 -0.38 -11.33
C PRO A 593 -12.01 0.69 -12.15
N CYS A 594 -12.11 0.62 -13.48
CA CYS A 594 -11.42 1.57 -14.37
C CYS A 594 -11.67 3.03 -13.97
N GLY A 595 -10.61 3.83 -13.97
CA GLY A 595 -10.59 5.20 -13.44
C GLY A 595 -9.25 5.53 -12.79
N ALA A 596 -9.27 6.30 -11.70
CA ALA A 596 -8.06 6.55 -10.90
C ALA A 596 -7.58 5.24 -10.24
N ALA A 597 -6.33 4.87 -10.49
CA ALA A 597 -5.74 3.67 -9.89
C ALA A 597 -5.53 3.89 -8.37
N PRO A 598 -5.97 2.94 -7.52
CA PRO A 598 -5.69 3.00 -6.09
C PRO A 598 -4.23 2.62 -5.79
N GLU A 599 -3.73 3.10 -4.66
CA GLU A 599 -2.47 2.61 -4.10
C GLU A 599 -2.72 1.28 -3.36
N ALA A 600 -2.97 0.21 -4.12
CA ALA A 600 -3.18 -1.14 -3.59
C ALA A 600 -2.54 -2.15 -4.56
N SER A 601 -1.99 -3.25 -4.06
CA SER A 601 -1.61 -4.38 -4.91
C SER A 601 -2.64 -5.48 -4.74
N THR A 602 -3.00 -6.15 -5.84
CA THR A 602 -3.71 -7.43 -5.83
C THR A 602 -2.70 -8.57 -5.68
N LEU A 603 -1.64 -8.59 -6.49
CA LEU A 603 -0.55 -9.56 -6.34
C LEU A 603 0.81 -8.90 -6.54
N ASN A 604 1.86 -9.54 -6.03
CA ASN A 604 3.25 -9.09 -6.17
C ASN A 604 4.09 -10.21 -6.75
N PHE A 605 5.09 -9.85 -7.55
CA PHE A 605 5.94 -10.79 -8.26
C PHE A 605 7.40 -10.35 -8.30
N SER A 606 8.29 -11.33 -8.40
CA SER A 606 9.68 -11.15 -8.80
C SER A 606 9.87 -11.51 -10.29
N ASN A 607 11.07 -11.32 -10.82
CA ASN A 607 11.42 -11.67 -12.21
C ASN A 607 11.21 -13.17 -12.47
N GLY A 608 10.49 -13.51 -13.54
CA GLY A 608 10.28 -14.88 -14.01
C GLY A 608 9.22 -15.68 -13.23
N GLN A 609 8.62 -15.11 -12.19
CA GLN A 609 7.62 -15.76 -11.37
C GLN A 609 6.28 -15.95 -12.14
N THR A 610 5.58 -17.04 -11.84
CA THR A 610 4.14 -17.17 -12.11
C THR A 610 3.38 -17.13 -10.80
N VAL A 611 2.49 -16.16 -10.63
CA VAL A 611 1.76 -15.94 -9.38
C VAL A 611 0.29 -15.62 -9.66
N PRO A 612 -0.66 -16.35 -9.04
CA PRO A 612 -2.07 -16.00 -9.05
C PRO A 612 -2.49 -15.27 -7.76
N ASN A 613 -3.59 -14.53 -7.85
CA ASN A 613 -4.38 -14.19 -6.67
C ASN A 613 -5.87 -14.03 -7.06
N ALA A 614 -6.77 -14.41 -6.14
CA ALA A 614 -8.19 -14.09 -6.29
C ALA A 614 -8.46 -12.59 -6.07
N ALA A 615 -9.51 -12.07 -6.69
CA ALA A 615 -10.00 -10.72 -6.49
C ALA A 615 -11.53 -10.66 -6.62
N ILE A 616 -12.15 -9.88 -5.75
CA ILE A 616 -13.52 -9.39 -5.95
C ILE A 616 -13.38 -7.96 -6.46
N ALA A 617 -13.68 -7.74 -7.74
CA ALA A 617 -13.42 -6.48 -8.41
C ALA A 617 -14.73 -5.79 -8.79
N ARG A 618 -14.91 -4.56 -8.29
CA ARG A 618 -16.02 -3.69 -8.71
C ARG A 618 -15.96 -3.46 -10.22
N VAL A 619 -17.10 -3.59 -10.88
CA VAL A 619 -17.21 -3.33 -12.32
C VAL A 619 -17.34 -1.83 -12.56
N SER A 620 -16.61 -1.30 -13.54
CA SER A 620 -16.74 0.10 -13.94
C SER A 620 -18.08 0.38 -14.62
N ALA A 621 -18.45 1.65 -14.78
CA ALA A 621 -19.65 2.05 -15.52
C ALA A 621 -19.66 1.54 -16.98
N ASN A 622 -18.49 1.23 -17.55
CA ASN A 622 -18.35 0.70 -18.92
C ASN A 622 -18.36 -0.83 -18.98
N GLY A 623 -18.63 -1.52 -17.87
CA GLY A 623 -18.68 -2.99 -17.86
C GLY A 623 -17.30 -3.66 -17.88
N THR A 624 -16.26 -2.95 -17.45
CA THR A 624 -14.87 -3.40 -17.46
C THR A 624 -14.24 -3.37 -16.08
N VAL A 625 -13.19 -4.18 -15.89
CA VAL A 625 -12.22 -4.02 -14.81
C VAL A 625 -10.86 -3.64 -15.39
N CYS A 626 -10.07 -2.86 -14.67
CA CYS A 626 -8.74 -2.43 -15.07
C CYS A 626 -7.66 -3.17 -14.29
N ILE A 627 -6.59 -3.53 -14.98
CA ILE A 627 -5.42 -4.21 -14.44
C ILE A 627 -4.20 -3.33 -14.71
N MET A 628 -3.72 -2.65 -13.68
CA MET A 628 -2.45 -1.91 -13.72
C MET A 628 -1.31 -2.85 -13.36
N VAL A 629 -0.17 -2.70 -14.04
CA VAL A 629 1.04 -3.48 -13.76
C VAL A 629 2.22 -2.52 -13.57
N TYR A 630 2.84 -2.59 -12.40
CA TYR A 630 4.17 -2.05 -12.15
C TYR A 630 5.20 -3.16 -12.41
N GLY A 631 6.00 -3.00 -13.47
CA GLY A 631 6.69 -4.12 -14.13
C GLY A 631 6.03 -4.47 -15.45
N GLU A 632 6.45 -5.56 -16.09
CA GLU A 632 5.83 -6.08 -17.31
C GLU A 632 5.45 -7.54 -17.10
N THR A 633 4.26 -7.95 -17.51
CA THR A 633 3.82 -9.35 -17.39
C THR A 633 2.80 -9.71 -18.45
N ASP A 634 2.70 -10.99 -18.76
CA ASP A 634 1.48 -11.54 -19.31
C ASP A 634 0.46 -11.70 -18.18
N VAL A 635 -0.79 -11.31 -18.43
CA VAL A 635 -1.94 -11.39 -17.53
C VAL A 635 -2.97 -12.39 -18.07
N ILE A 636 -3.48 -13.22 -17.16
CA ILE A 636 -4.58 -14.16 -17.39
C ILE A 636 -5.68 -13.84 -16.37
N VAL A 637 -6.95 -13.84 -16.80
CA VAL A 637 -8.11 -13.61 -15.93
C VAL A 637 -9.14 -14.71 -16.13
N ASP A 638 -9.43 -15.42 -15.06
CA ASP A 638 -10.46 -16.45 -15.00
C ASP A 638 -11.61 -15.95 -14.09
N VAL A 639 -12.88 -16.15 -14.48
CA VAL A 639 -14.08 -15.76 -13.72
C VAL A 639 -14.78 -16.98 -13.14
N ASN A 640 -15.33 -16.87 -11.93
CA ASN A 640 -16.06 -17.95 -11.24
C ASN A 640 -17.41 -17.49 -10.61
N GLY A 641 -17.71 -16.20 -10.64
CA GLY A 641 -19.02 -15.68 -10.27
C GLY A 641 -19.09 -14.16 -10.33
N TRP A 642 -20.25 -13.64 -9.98
CA TRP A 642 -20.50 -12.20 -9.93
C TRP A 642 -21.45 -11.83 -8.80
N PHE A 643 -21.38 -10.58 -8.35
CA PHE A 643 -22.20 -10.02 -7.29
C PHE A 643 -23.20 -9.01 -7.88
N GLY A 644 -24.47 -9.15 -7.53
CA GLY A 644 -25.52 -8.19 -7.89
C GLY A 644 -25.64 -7.04 -6.89
N SER A 645 -26.23 -5.92 -7.33
CA SER A 645 -26.32 -4.67 -6.56
C SER A 645 -27.37 -4.65 -5.43
N ALA A 646 -27.96 -5.80 -5.10
CA ALA A 646 -29.02 -5.90 -4.12
C ALA A 646 -28.66 -6.98 -3.10
N ARG A 647 -28.88 -6.66 -1.82
CA ARG A 647 -28.74 -7.50 -0.62
C ARG A 647 -27.37 -7.43 0.07
N GLY A 648 -27.07 -6.33 0.76
CA GLY A 648 -26.05 -6.35 1.82
C GLY A 648 -24.58 -6.51 1.39
N PHE A 649 -24.29 -6.53 0.09
CA PHE A 649 -22.94 -6.49 -0.46
C PHE A 649 -22.59 -5.03 -0.80
N GLY A 650 -21.37 -4.60 -0.44
CA GLY A 650 -20.83 -3.30 -0.81
C GLY A 650 -19.46 -3.44 -1.44
N SER A 651 -19.36 -3.24 -2.75
CA SER A 651 -18.10 -3.19 -3.47
C SER A 651 -17.47 -1.80 -3.45
N MET A 652 -16.16 -1.73 -3.63
CA MET A 652 -15.42 -0.47 -3.69
C MET A 652 -14.17 -0.58 -4.57
N THR A 653 -13.62 0.58 -4.91
CA THR A 653 -12.20 0.64 -5.29
C THR A 653 -11.38 0.23 -4.07
N PRO A 654 -10.35 -0.63 -4.19
CA PRO A 654 -9.52 -1.03 -3.06
C PRO A 654 -9.06 0.15 -2.20
N VAL A 655 -9.26 0.05 -0.88
CA VAL A 655 -8.89 1.09 0.09
C VAL A 655 -7.93 0.51 1.12
N ARG A 656 -6.77 1.14 1.29
CA ARG A 656 -5.81 0.79 2.32
C ARG A 656 -6.33 1.15 3.71
N VAL A 657 -6.50 0.14 4.56
CA VAL A 657 -6.98 0.30 5.94
C VAL A 657 -5.89 0.09 6.98
N SER A 658 -4.81 -0.60 6.61
CA SER A 658 -3.62 -0.71 7.45
C SER A 658 -2.37 -0.84 6.59
N ASP A 659 -1.30 -0.14 6.98
CA ASP A 659 0.03 -0.33 6.41
C ASP A 659 1.05 -0.13 7.51
N THR A 660 1.56 -1.25 8.02
CA THR A 660 2.48 -1.24 9.16
C THR A 660 3.88 -0.74 8.79
N ARG A 661 4.20 -0.48 7.51
CA ARG A 661 5.49 0.12 7.10
C ARG A 661 5.54 1.61 7.36
N ASN A 662 4.38 2.26 7.27
CA ASN A 662 4.19 3.70 7.47
C ASN A 662 3.15 4.01 8.57
N GLY A 663 2.74 2.98 9.32
CA GLY A 663 1.79 2.99 10.44
C GLY A 663 0.52 3.76 10.15
N VAL A 664 0.00 3.54 8.95
CA VAL A 664 -1.37 3.91 8.60
C VAL A 664 -2.32 2.88 9.22
N GLY A 665 -3.39 3.36 9.84
CA GLY A 665 -4.43 2.51 10.43
C GLY A 665 -3.95 1.78 11.67
N SER A 666 -4.25 0.48 11.74
CA SER A 666 -3.86 -0.36 12.88
C SER A 666 -2.35 -0.50 13.00
N VAL A 667 -1.86 -0.41 14.24
CA VAL A 667 -0.49 -0.72 14.63
C VAL A 667 -0.44 -2.06 15.38
N PRO A 668 0.60 -2.89 15.19
CA PRO A 668 0.73 -4.13 15.94
C PRO A 668 0.89 -3.81 17.44
N GLY A 669 0.06 -4.42 18.29
CA GLY A 669 0.08 -4.16 19.73
C GLY A 669 0.90 -5.19 20.49
N LYS A 670 1.93 -4.75 21.23
CA LYS A 670 2.44 -5.50 22.37
C LYS A 670 2.64 -4.62 23.58
#